data_AF-A0A1V5UGM2-F1
#
_entry.id   AF-A0A1V5UGM2-F1
#
_cell.length_a   1.000
_cell.length_b   1.000
_cell.length_c   1.000
_cell.angle_alpha   90.00
_cell.angle_beta   90.00
_cell.angle_gamma   90.00
#
_symmetry.space_group_name_H-M   'P 1'
#
loop_
_entity.id
_entity.type
_entity.pdbx_description
1 polymer ?
#
loop_
_entity_poly.entity_id
_entity_poly.type
_entity_poly.pdbx_seq_one_letter_code
_entity_poly.pdbx_strand_id
1 'polypeptide(L)'
;MSTRYWTLVNTLAQRVWKVYPNARLGGWAYQNFWMPPLGIKPDKRLEVCLSFNNQCWRHAINDPACSVNREFNKLYRQWKELGLIMHNRDEIAADGAVGSCYLPSESVLWKNFKIYPELGLAGSRFCIIPPPPDASHYRASGEFQERNLNWFAMWQTNYMSARFMYDISLDYDKVYEECNSLYYGKAWEGGMREYRALLTKAFLETPGCQGWGLGAPLGRCLDQAGVHAKLLELLDKAEKAAASDPDPRALTHVRRDRDIFRLTWEAARKNYLENFKELNVYRKNADIRIDGVLDEPDWKNADVLSNFKLSPWQRKDGKDSLAAVQTFVRAVYDPDFLYLAVECIEPHPEKLQFGKNVPRDDTGWPRIGDHIELFYSYPDMADRYFHLAINPGGGIISALQNSSVSRDTRFHTQAEFKTSILRDRWILEIRIPTAEIGMKCFDGGTWKLNVARARSLTDGTSELSSCSNGYFHGSSHFVNIKFTPARGKGMFGQAPDLSAWKNSTFNDTLENAKQPPARVWKEWKSPLIPKFWGTNKAVGSLKLKEGSPDDYYVELEKGILTQWYTAAPSGKLRITLSARGHGTFGVWAGIYLNPPPNARGYPQYKVDGKPLTKHQSYDIDSDQWKPFSFDCDYKVGDRVYVYLMQQKGTVSFDDVVVSPYSDK
;
A
#
# COMPACT_ATOMS: atom_id res chain seq x y z
N MET A 1 -16.68 11.06 26.85
CA MET A 1 -16.57 12.24 25.96
C MET A 1 -16.81 13.51 26.76
N SER A 2 -16.20 14.63 26.39
CA SER A 2 -16.37 15.91 27.09
C SER A 2 -17.70 16.58 26.70
N THR A 3 -18.52 16.97 27.68
CA THR A 3 -19.74 17.78 27.45
C THR A 3 -19.46 19.26 27.26
N ARG A 4 -18.23 19.72 27.58
CA ARG A 4 -17.86 21.14 27.71
C ARG A 4 -18.22 21.98 26.49
N TYR A 5 -17.97 21.48 25.29
CA TYR A 5 -18.24 22.21 24.05
C TYR A 5 -19.73 22.50 23.87
N TRP A 6 -20.57 21.46 23.94
CA TRP A 6 -22.01 21.62 23.77
C TRP A 6 -22.67 22.34 24.95
N THR A 7 -22.10 22.26 26.16
CA THR A 7 -22.50 23.10 27.30
C THR A 7 -22.28 24.59 26.98
N LEU A 8 -21.10 24.93 26.46
CA LEU A 8 -20.78 26.29 26.06
C LEU A 8 -21.74 26.78 24.96
N VAL A 9 -21.90 26.01 23.87
CA VAL A 9 -22.76 26.37 22.75
C VAL A 9 -24.20 26.62 23.20
N ASN A 10 -24.79 25.70 23.98
CA ASN A 10 -26.14 25.88 24.52
C ASN A 10 -26.25 27.12 25.42
N THR A 11 -25.28 27.33 26.31
CA THR A 11 -25.29 28.47 27.24
C THR A 11 -25.21 29.80 26.50
N LEU A 12 -24.33 29.91 25.51
CA LEU A 12 -24.20 31.09 24.67
C LEU A 12 -25.49 31.33 23.88
N ALA A 13 -26.04 30.29 23.25
CA ALA A 13 -27.24 30.41 22.45
C ALA A 13 -28.45 30.87 23.29
N GLN A 14 -28.64 30.30 24.48
CA GLN A 14 -29.69 30.75 25.40
C GLN A 14 -29.54 32.21 25.81
N ARG A 15 -28.31 32.72 26.00
CA ARG A 15 -28.08 34.14 26.32
C ARG A 15 -28.37 35.03 25.12
N VAL A 16 -27.96 34.64 23.92
CA VAL A 16 -28.23 35.40 22.69
C VAL A 16 -29.73 35.45 22.42
N TRP A 17 -30.44 34.33 22.50
CA TRP A 17 -31.88 34.29 22.23
C TRP A 17 -32.75 35.06 23.22
N LYS A 18 -32.24 35.37 24.42
CA LYS A 18 -32.93 36.29 25.35
C LYS A 18 -32.98 37.72 24.81
N VAL A 19 -31.99 38.12 24.00
CA VAL A 19 -31.88 39.48 23.43
C VAL A 19 -32.33 39.50 21.96
N TYR A 20 -31.98 38.45 21.21
CA TYR A 20 -32.26 38.27 19.80
C TYR A 20 -32.97 36.92 19.56
N PRO A 21 -34.29 36.80 19.81
CA PRO A 21 -35.01 35.52 19.77
C PRO A 21 -34.94 34.78 18.43
N ASN A 22 -34.77 35.52 17.33
CA ASN A 22 -34.74 34.99 15.97
C ASN A 22 -33.31 34.78 15.43
N ALA A 23 -32.27 34.97 16.26
CA ALA A 23 -30.89 34.74 15.83
C ALA A 23 -30.68 33.27 15.42
N ARG A 24 -30.14 33.04 14.22
CA ARG A 24 -29.71 31.71 13.76
C ARG A 24 -28.32 31.43 14.29
N LEU A 25 -28.22 30.40 15.13
CA LEU A 25 -26.98 30.01 15.81
C LEU A 25 -26.71 28.55 15.54
N GLY A 26 -25.44 28.16 15.58
CA GLY A 26 -25.06 26.79 15.34
C GLY A 26 -23.75 26.38 15.99
N GLY A 27 -23.55 25.07 16.03
CA GLY A 27 -22.33 24.41 16.50
C GLY A 27 -21.70 23.55 15.42
N TRP A 28 -20.44 23.19 15.61
CA TRP A 28 -19.67 22.34 14.68
C TRP A 28 -19.40 20.99 15.32
N ALA A 29 -19.76 19.91 14.62
CA ALA A 29 -19.27 18.56 14.93
C ALA A 29 -17.99 18.34 14.12
N TYR A 30 -16.85 18.78 14.66
CA TYR A 30 -15.55 18.77 13.99
C TYR A 30 -14.47 18.16 14.89
N GLN A 31 -13.55 17.40 14.29
CA GLN A 31 -12.44 16.68 14.95
C GLN A 31 -12.90 15.90 16.19
N ASN A 32 -12.43 16.29 17.37
CA ASN A 32 -12.70 15.63 18.65
C ASN A 32 -14.20 15.61 19.04
N PHE A 33 -15.06 16.28 18.27
CA PHE A 33 -16.49 16.42 18.50
C PHE A 33 -17.37 15.84 17.39
N TRP A 34 -16.89 14.90 16.56
CA TRP A 34 -17.72 14.24 15.53
C TRP A 34 -18.88 13.43 16.10
N MET A 35 -18.70 12.85 17.29
CA MET A 35 -19.73 12.05 17.93
C MET A 35 -20.79 12.95 18.56
N PRO A 36 -22.08 12.57 18.47
CA PRO A 36 -23.12 13.21 19.25
C PRO A 36 -22.74 13.25 20.75
N PRO A 37 -22.98 14.38 21.44
CA PRO A 37 -22.61 14.49 22.84
C PRO A 37 -23.40 13.51 23.73
N LEU A 38 -22.70 12.86 24.64
CA LEU A 38 -23.32 12.04 25.69
C LEU A 38 -23.59 12.90 26.94
N GLY A 39 -24.79 12.80 27.52
CA GLY A 39 -25.15 13.49 28.76
C GLY A 39 -25.54 14.97 28.61
N ILE A 40 -25.53 15.53 27.41
CA ILE A 40 -26.09 16.84 27.09
C ILE A 40 -26.75 16.81 25.72
N LYS A 41 -27.92 17.43 25.58
CA LYS A 41 -28.62 17.58 24.30
C LYS A 41 -28.41 19.02 23.78
N PRO A 42 -27.92 19.21 22.56
CA PRO A 42 -27.96 20.52 21.92
C PRO A 42 -29.41 21.05 21.85
N ASP A 43 -29.60 22.34 22.05
CA ASP A 43 -30.92 22.97 21.90
C ASP A 43 -31.42 22.80 20.45
N LYS A 44 -32.68 22.39 20.26
CA LYS A 44 -33.24 22.04 18.94
C LYS A 44 -33.26 23.20 17.94
N ARG A 45 -33.16 24.44 18.42
CA ARG A 45 -33.07 25.64 17.57
C ARG A 45 -31.68 25.85 16.97
N LEU A 46 -30.67 25.10 17.41
CA LEU A 46 -29.33 25.15 16.85
C LEU A 46 -29.26 24.44 15.51
N GLU A 47 -28.49 25.04 14.60
CA GLU A 47 -27.97 24.35 13.42
C GLU A 47 -26.67 23.63 13.76
N VAL A 48 -26.48 22.43 13.23
CA VAL A 48 -25.25 21.67 13.41
C VAL A 48 -24.56 21.49 12.07
N CYS A 49 -23.33 22.00 11.98
CA CYS A 49 -22.45 21.73 10.85
C CYS A 49 -21.65 20.45 11.12
N LEU A 50 -21.95 19.38 10.39
CA LEU A 50 -21.22 18.12 10.45
C LEU A 50 -20.02 18.19 9.49
N SER A 51 -18.81 18.00 10.00
CA SER A 51 -17.56 18.18 9.23
C SER A 51 -16.64 16.97 9.45
N PHE A 52 -16.85 15.91 8.67
CA PHE A 52 -16.16 14.64 8.80
C PHE A 52 -14.98 14.55 7.81
N ASN A 53 -13.77 14.83 8.29
CA ASN A 53 -12.58 14.90 7.42
C ASN A 53 -12.06 13.53 6.98
N ASN A 54 -12.26 12.48 7.78
CA ASN A 54 -11.87 11.12 7.46
C ASN A 54 -12.90 10.37 6.60
N GLN A 55 -13.88 11.04 5.99
CA GLN A 55 -14.81 10.37 5.07
C GLN A 55 -14.04 9.77 3.89
N CYS A 56 -14.46 8.58 3.44
CA CYS A 56 -13.92 7.96 2.25
C CYS A 56 -14.57 8.57 1.01
N TRP A 57 -13.76 9.06 0.08
CA TRP A 57 -14.18 9.67 -1.19
C TRP A 57 -14.15 8.68 -2.37
N ARG A 58 -13.63 7.46 -2.16
CA ARG A 58 -13.67 6.37 -3.16
C ARG A 58 -15.00 5.61 -3.18
N HIS A 59 -15.64 5.51 -2.03
CA HIS A 59 -16.86 4.72 -1.82
C HIS A 59 -17.99 5.66 -1.42
N ALA A 60 -19.23 5.34 -1.80
CA ALA A 60 -20.39 6.12 -1.37
C ALA A 60 -20.58 6.07 0.15
N ILE A 61 -21.28 7.05 0.73
CA ILE A 61 -21.51 7.16 2.18
C ILE A 61 -22.35 6.00 2.74
N ASN A 62 -23.12 5.31 1.90
CA ASN A 62 -23.92 4.14 2.28
C ASN A 62 -23.33 2.80 1.81
N ASP A 63 -22.11 2.79 1.25
CA ASP A 63 -21.49 1.55 0.77
C ASP A 63 -21.23 0.60 1.95
N PRO A 64 -21.89 -0.58 1.99
CA PRO A 64 -21.75 -1.53 3.09
C PRO A 64 -20.37 -2.19 3.11
N ALA A 65 -19.60 -2.21 2.02
CA ALA A 65 -18.24 -2.72 1.99
C ALA A 65 -17.23 -1.71 2.58
N CYS A 66 -17.54 -0.40 2.51
CA CYS A 66 -16.67 0.66 2.99
C CYS A 66 -16.63 0.75 4.52
N SER A 67 -15.59 0.19 5.13
CA SER A 67 -15.42 0.23 6.59
C SER A 67 -15.41 1.62 7.21
N VAL A 68 -14.89 2.61 6.47
CA VAL A 68 -14.83 3.99 6.93
C VAL A 68 -16.20 4.65 6.86
N ASN A 69 -16.86 4.59 5.71
CA ASN A 69 -18.14 5.27 5.52
C ASN A 69 -19.28 4.60 6.28
N ARG A 70 -19.21 3.31 6.60
CA ARG A 70 -20.15 2.69 7.55
C ARG A 70 -20.19 3.41 8.90
N GLU A 71 -19.02 3.78 9.45
CA GLU A 71 -18.97 4.52 10.72
C GLU A 71 -19.52 5.94 10.56
N PHE A 72 -19.20 6.65 9.48
CA PHE A 72 -19.76 7.99 9.24
C PHE A 72 -21.26 7.98 8.96
N ASN A 73 -21.76 6.99 8.22
CA ASN A 73 -23.20 6.79 8.00
C ASN A 73 -23.93 6.62 9.35
N LYS A 74 -23.38 5.78 10.22
CA LYS A 74 -23.88 5.60 11.60
C LYS A 74 -23.88 6.92 12.36
N LEU A 75 -22.79 7.70 12.32
CA LEU A 75 -22.71 8.99 13.00
C LEU A 75 -23.76 9.99 12.47
N TYR A 76 -23.96 10.09 11.15
CA TYR A 76 -25.02 10.93 10.58
C TYR A 76 -26.40 10.54 11.12
N ARG A 77 -26.71 9.24 11.19
CA ARG A 77 -27.99 8.75 11.74
C ARG A 77 -28.16 9.07 13.22
N GLN A 78 -27.10 8.91 14.02
CA GLN A 78 -27.15 9.28 15.44
C GLN A 78 -27.34 10.78 15.65
N TRP A 79 -26.75 11.63 14.79
CA TRP A 79 -27.03 13.07 14.79
C TRP A 79 -28.47 13.38 14.39
N LYS A 80 -29.01 12.70 13.38
CA LYS A 80 -30.42 12.81 12.95
C LYS A 80 -31.40 12.54 14.08
N GLU A 81 -31.13 11.55 14.94
CA GLU A 81 -31.97 11.18 16.09
C GLU A 81 -32.14 12.32 17.11
N LEU A 82 -31.24 13.32 17.13
CA LEU A 82 -31.37 14.48 18.00
C LEU A 82 -32.44 15.48 17.53
N GLY A 83 -32.91 15.37 16.28
CA GLY A 83 -33.94 16.24 15.71
C GLY A 83 -33.48 17.69 15.52
N LEU A 84 -32.21 17.88 15.16
CA LEU A 84 -31.58 19.17 14.89
C LEU A 84 -31.61 19.50 13.39
N ILE A 85 -31.44 20.78 13.05
CA ILE A 85 -31.18 21.17 11.66
C ILE A 85 -29.70 20.89 11.37
N MET A 86 -29.42 20.01 10.41
CA MET A 86 -28.06 19.58 10.12
C MET A 86 -27.63 19.97 8.71
N HIS A 87 -26.43 20.51 8.59
CA HIS A 87 -25.79 20.78 7.31
C HIS A 87 -24.45 20.08 7.27
N ASN A 88 -24.12 19.50 6.12
CA ASN A 88 -22.83 18.88 5.92
C ASN A 88 -21.81 19.92 5.45
N ARG A 89 -20.57 19.78 5.90
CA ARG A 89 -19.39 20.42 5.33
C ARG A 89 -18.50 19.31 4.80
N ASP A 90 -18.65 19.00 3.53
CA ASP A 90 -17.85 17.98 2.84
C ASP A 90 -16.38 18.44 2.80
N GLU A 91 -15.52 17.64 3.43
CA GLU A 91 -14.10 17.92 3.59
C GLU A 91 -13.26 17.55 2.35
N ILE A 92 -13.78 17.90 1.16
CA ILE A 92 -13.23 17.46 -0.12
C ILE A 92 -11.92 18.16 -0.53
N ALA A 93 -11.61 19.31 0.05
CA ALA A 93 -10.38 20.07 -0.22
C ALA A 93 -9.27 19.82 0.83
N ALA A 94 -9.54 18.98 1.85
CA ALA A 94 -8.54 18.61 2.85
C ALA A 94 -7.40 17.79 2.24
N ASP A 95 -6.27 17.68 2.95
CA ASP A 95 -5.14 16.84 2.50
C ASP A 95 -5.57 15.37 2.32
N GLY A 96 -5.15 14.72 1.24
CA GLY A 96 -5.56 13.34 0.93
C GLY A 96 -6.99 13.19 0.40
N ALA A 97 -7.77 14.27 0.31
CA ALA A 97 -9.13 14.28 -0.22
C ALA A 97 -9.17 14.68 -1.72
N VAL A 98 -10.38 14.88 -2.24
CA VAL A 98 -10.66 15.06 -3.68
C VAL A 98 -9.76 16.10 -4.34
N GLY A 99 -9.69 17.31 -3.79
CA GLY A 99 -8.97 18.41 -4.41
C GLY A 99 -7.46 18.36 -4.27
N SER A 100 -6.95 17.96 -3.11
CA SER A 100 -5.51 17.86 -2.87
C SER A 100 -4.86 16.68 -3.58
N CYS A 101 -5.65 15.72 -4.08
CA CYS A 101 -5.17 14.50 -4.73
C CYS A 101 -5.74 14.28 -6.14
N TYR A 102 -6.47 15.24 -6.70
CA TYR A 102 -7.09 15.12 -8.03
C TYR A 102 -7.87 13.81 -8.20
N LEU A 103 -8.77 13.53 -7.25
CA LEU A 103 -9.54 12.29 -7.22
C LEU A 103 -10.80 12.40 -8.10
N PRO A 104 -11.11 11.41 -8.95
CA PRO A 104 -12.35 11.38 -9.74
C PRO A 104 -13.55 10.91 -8.89
N SER A 105 -14.04 11.80 -8.00
CA SER A 105 -15.08 11.47 -7.01
C SER A 105 -16.48 11.94 -7.40
N GLU A 106 -16.68 12.40 -8.64
CA GLU A 106 -17.94 12.98 -9.13
C GLU A 106 -19.12 12.03 -8.95
N SER A 107 -18.98 10.77 -9.37
CA SER A 107 -20.02 9.75 -9.24
C SER A 107 -20.31 9.37 -7.79
N VAL A 108 -19.29 9.43 -6.92
CA VAL A 108 -19.42 9.14 -5.49
C VAL A 108 -20.19 10.27 -4.81
N LEU A 109 -19.85 11.53 -5.10
CA LEU A 109 -20.55 12.70 -4.56
C LEU A 109 -21.99 12.78 -5.01
N TRP A 110 -22.28 12.50 -6.29
CA TRP A 110 -23.65 12.40 -6.79
C TRP A 110 -24.48 11.36 -6.01
N LYS A 111 -23.92 10.16 -5.77
CA LYS A 111 -24.57 9.14 -4.92
C LYS A 111 -24.79 9.67 -3.50
N ASN A 112 -23.79 10.33 -2.92
CA ASN A 112 -23.89 10.90 -1.58
C ASN A 112 -25.00 11.94 -1.48
N PHE A 113 -25.12 12.86 -2.44
CA PHE A 113 -26.17 13.89 -2.45
C PHE A 113 -27.58 13.29 -2.51
N LYS A 114 -27.77 12.14 -3.18
CA LYS A 114 -29.06 11.41 -3.14
C LYS A 114 -29.38 10.86 -1.75
N ILE A 115 -28.36 10.47 -0.99
CA ILE A 115 -28.51 9.82 0.32
C ILE A 115 -28.60 10.84 1.47
N TYR A 116 -27.97 12.00 1.33
CA TYR A 116 -27.88 13.02 2.38
C TYR A 116 -29.23 13.43 2.99
N PRO A 117 -30.32 13.62 2.22
CA PRO A 117 -31.64 13.88 2.80
C PRO A 117 -32.13 12.77 3.73
N GLU A 118 -31.91 11.49 3.37
CA GLU A 118 -32.27 10.35 4.22
C GLU A 118 -31.48 10.32 5.53
N LEU A 119 -30.25 10.85 5.51
CA LEU A 119 -29.37 11.03 6.66
C LEU A 119 -29.74 12.26 7.51
N GLY A 120 -30.78 13.01 7.13
CA GLY A 120 -31.28 14.17 7.88
C GLY A 120 -30.53 15.48 7.59
N LEU A 121 -29.74 15.52 6.51
CA LEU A 121 -29.03 16.72 6.09
C LEU A 121 -29.96 17.63 5.28
N ALA A 122 -30.05 18.89 5.70
CA ALA A 122 -30.78 19.94 4.99
C ALA A 122 -29.97 20.56 3.83
N GLY A 123 -28.69 20.21 3.71
CA GLY A 123 -27.82 20.63 2.61
C GLY A 123 -26.36 20.29 2.87
N SER A 124 -25.52 20.48 1.86
CA SER A 124 -24.06 20.36 1.99
C SER A 124 -23.36 21.65 1.55
N ARG A 125 -22.10 21.80 1.91
CA ARG A 125 -21.17 22.80 1.38
C ARG A 125 -19.77 22.24 1.38
N PHE A 126 -18.89 22.78 0.54
CA PHE A 126 -17.51 22.31 0.44
C PHE A 126 -16.57 23.11 1.34
N CYS A 127 -15.54 22.46 1.86
CA CYS A 127 -14.46 23.08 2.64
C CYS A 127 -13.48 23.91 1.78
N ILE A 128 -13.96 24.48 0.68
CA ILE A 128 -13.17 25.15 -0.35
C ILE A 128 -13.40 26.65 -0.30
N ILE A 129 -12.34 27.41 -0.57
CA ILE A 129 -12.43 28.85 -0.82
C ILE A 129 -11.98 29.03 -2.29
N PRO A 130 -12.82 29.59 -3.19
CA PRO A 130 -12.34 29.96 -4.51
C PRO A 130 -11.19 30.95 -4.35
N PRO A 131 -10.16 30.95 -5.22
CA PRO A 131 -9.12 31.96 -5.14
C PRO A 131 -9.75 33.36 -5.05
N PRO A 132 -9.58 34.12 -3.96
CA PRO A 132 -9.70 35.56 -4.05
C PRO A 132 -8.53 36.03 -4.91
N PRO A 133 -8.71 37.05 -5.76
CA PRO A 133 -7.60 37.65 -6.49
C PRO A 133 -6.43 38.10 -5.56
N ASP A 134 -6.67 38.25 -4.25
CA ASP A 134 -5.74 38.87 -3.30
C ASP A 134 -5.56 38.09 -1.96
N ALA A 135 -5.71 36.76 -1.91
CA ALA A 135 -5.61 36.01 -0.64
C ALA A 135 -4.20 35.98 -0.02
N SER A 136 -3.94 36.89 0.92
CA SER A 136 -2.70 37.01 1.71
C SER A 136 -2.60 36.03 2.90
N HIS A 137 -3.58 35.15 3.11
CA HIS A 137 -3.72 34.38 4.36
C HIS A 137 -3.31 32.90 4.30
N TYR A 138 -2.86 32.40 3.14
CA TYR A 138 -2.38 31.02 3.00
C TYR A 138 -0.86 31.00 2.85
N ARG A 139 -0.15 30.39 3.82
CA ARG A 139 1.24 29.97 3.61
C ARG A 139 1.24 28.70 2.76
N ALA A 140 1.18 28.89 1.45
CA ALA A 140 1.32 27.78 0.51
C ALA A 140 2.71 27.13 0.68
N SER A 141 2.76 25.80 0.59
CA SER A 141 4.02 25.06 0.56
C SER A 141 3.99 24.06 -0.59
N GLY A 142 4.99 24.17 -1.46
CA GLY A 142 5.16 23.27 -2.59
C GLY A 142 4.35 23.70 -3.82
N GLU A 143 4.84 23.26 -4.98
CA GLU A 143 4.43 23.73 -6.30
C GLU A 143 2.89 23.68 -6.51
N PHE A 144 2.23 22.63 -6.03
CA PHE A 144 0.78 22.45 -6.19
C PHE A 144 -0.05 23.52 -5.47
N GLN A 145 0.31 23.85 -4.22
CA GLN A 145 -0.40 24.85 -3.41
C GLN A 145 -0.02 26.27 -3.83
N GLU A 146 1.27 26.51 -4.13
CA GLU A 146 1.79 27.82 -4.55
C GLU A 146 1.12 28.30 -5.86
N ARG A 147 0.79 27.36 -6.75
CA ARG A 147 0.08 27.62 -8.01
C ARG A 147 -1.44 27.52 -7.89
N ASN A 148 -1.95 27.34 -6.67
CA ASN A 148 -3.37 27.21 -6.35
C ASN A 148 -4.10 26.17 -7.22
N LEU A 149 -3.46 25.03 -7.47
CA LEU A 149 -4.01 23.99 -8.35
C LEU A 149 -5.15 23.19 -7.69
N ASN A 150 -5.37 23.32 -6.38
CA ASN A 150 -6.43 22.64 -5.65
C ASN A 150 -7.83 22.97 -6.22
N TRP A 151 -8.10 24.25 -6.50
CA TRP A 151 -9.37 24.67 -7.12
C TRP A 151 -9.55 24.05 -8.51
N PHE A 152 -8.49 24.07 -9.32
CA PHE A 152 -8.52 23.52 -10.67
C PHE A 152 -8.63 22.00 -10.68
N ALA A 153 -8.00 21.29 -9.74
CA ALA A 153 -8.14 19.84 -9.60
C ALA A 153 -9.59 19.42 -9.30
N MET A 154 -10.43 20.32 -8.79
CA MET A 154 -11.84 20.08 -8.51
C MET A 154 -12.79 20.74 -9.51
N TRP A 155 -12.34 21.29 -10.64
CA TRP A 155 -13.23 22.02 -11.55
C TRP A 155 -14.47 21.20 -11.94
N GLN A 156 -14.28 19.90 -12.25
CA GLN A 156 -15.34 18.97 -12.66
C GLN A 156 -16.26 18.66 -11.48
N THR A 157 -15.68 18.27 -10.34
CA THR A 157 -16.40 18.06 -9.07
C THR A 157 -17.25 19.28 -8.68
N ASN A 158 -16.71 20.50 -8.79
CA ASN A 158 -17.41 21.74 -8.44
C ASN A 158 -18.60 21.99 -9.38
N TYR A 159 -18.39 21.87 -10.70
CA TYR A 159 -19.45 22.06 -11.68
C TYR A 159 -20.61 21.08 -11.44
N MET A 160 -20.29 19.78 -11.36
CA MET A 160 -21.31 18.74 -11.22
C MET A 160 -22.02 18.84 -9.88
N SER A 161 -21.29 19.11 -8.80
CA SER A 161 -21.90 19.25 -7.48
C SER A 161 -22.82 20.46 -7.39
N ALA A 162 -22.46 21.59 -8.02
CA ALA A 162 -23.35 22.74 -8.10
C ALA A 162 -24.66 22.40 -8.83
N ARG A 163 -24.59 21.65 -9.94
CA ARG A 163 -25.76 21.19 -10.69
C ARG A 163 -26.65 20.27 -9.85
N PHE A 164 -26.08 19.24 -9.21
CA PHE A 164 -26.86 18.26 -8.44
C PHE A 164 -27.36 18.75 -7.09
N MET A 165 -26.65 19.68 -6.45
CA MET A 165 -27.14 20.31 -5.23
C MET A 165 -28.29 21.28 -5.51
N TYR A 166 -28.33 21.87 -6.70
CA TYR A 166 -29.47 22.68 -7.16
C TYR A 166 -30.66 21.81 -7.58
N ASP A 167 -30.42 20.79 -8.40
CA ASP A 167 -31.42 19.82 -8.84
C ASP A 167 -30.83 18.41 -8.92
N ILE A 168 -31.18 17.58 -7.92
CA ILE A 168 -30.69 16.20 -7.81
C ILE A 168 -31.36 15.24 -8.80
N SER A 169 -32.44 15.67 -9.47
CA SER A 169 -33.16 14.87 -10.47
C SER A 169 -32.46 14.82 -11.83
N LEU A 170 -31.46 15.67 -12.04
CA LEU A 170 -30.66 15.70 -13.26
C LEU A 170 -29.97 14.35 -13.54
N ASP A 171 -29.88 14.03 -14.82
CA ASP A 171 -29.18 12.84 -15.32
C ASP A 171 -27.66 13.02 -15.19
N TYR A 172 -27.00 12.04 -14.54
CA TYR A 172 -25.57 12.14 -14.26
C TYR A 172 -24.73 12.18 -15.53
N ASP A 173 -24.97 11.26 -16.46
CA ASP A 173 -24.17 11.10 -17.66
C ASP A 173 -24.33 12.31 -18.58
N LYS A 174 -25.54 12.89 -18.68
CA LYS A 174 -25.77 14.12 -19.45
C LYS A 174 -25.02 15.32 -18.87
N VAL A 175 -25.05 15.52 -17.54
CA VAL A 175 -24.32 16.63 -16.90
C VAL A 175 -22.81 16.43 -17.02
N TYR A 176 -22.34 15.18 -16.86
CA TYR A 176 -20.93 14.82 -17.05
C TYR A 176 -20.50 15.10 -18.50
N GLU A 177 -21.29 14.69 -19.48
CA GLU A 177 -21.03 14.90 -20.89
C GLU A 177 -20.96 16.38 -21.25
N GLU A 178 -21.93 17.16 -20.78
CA GLU A 178 -22.02 18.61 -20.98
C GLU A 178 -20.78 19.32 -20.44
N CYS A 179 -20.44 19.11 -19.16
CA CYS A 179 -19.38 19.88 -18.52
C CYS A 179 -18.01 19.58 -19.14
N ASN A 180 -17.76 18.32 -19.52
CA ASN A 180 -16.50 17.92 -20.13
C ASN A 180 -16.37 18.40 -21.58
N SER A 181 -17.44 18.31 -22.36
CA SER A 181 -17.44 18.84 -23.73
C SER A 181 -17.18 20.34 -23.75
N LEU A 182 -17.81 21.09 -22.84
CA LEU A 182 -17.60 22.54 -22.70
C LEU A 182 -16.18 22.88 -22.23
N TYR A 183 -15.61 22.09 -21.33
CA TYR A 183 -14.30 22.39 -20.75
C TYR A 183 -13.15 21.97 -21.66
N TYR A 184 -13.20 20.82 -22.33
CA TYR A 184 -12.10 20.30 -23.13
C TYR A 184 -12.24 20.52 -24.64
N GLY A 185 -13.40 20.93 -25.14
CA GLY A 185 -13.64 21.09 -26.59
C GLY A 185 -13.32 19.80 -27.35
N LYS A 186 -12.61 19.92 -28.48
CA LYS A 186 -12.15 18.78 -29.32
C LYS A 186 -11.32 17.76 -28.56
N ALA A 187 -10.63 18.14 -27.47
CA ALA A 187 -9.86 17.20 -26.69
C ALA A 187 -10.72 16.24 -25.86
N TRP A 188 -12.01 16.51 -25.69
CA TRP A 188 -12.92 15.58 -25.04
C TRP A 188 -12.94 14.24 -25.79
N GLU A 189 -13.34 14.25 -27.06
CA GLU A 189 -13.23 13.08 -27.94
C GLU A 189 -11.80 12.74 -28.32
N GLY A 190 -10.91 13.74 -28.30
CA GLY A 190 -9.51 13.59 -28.66
C GLY A 190 -8.63 12.86 -27.64
N GLY A 191 -9.19 12.40 -26.52
CA GLY A 191 -8.46 11.58 -25.53
C GLY A 191 -8.89 11.79 -24.08
N MET A 192 -9.44 12.97 -23.73
CA MET A 192 -9.83 13.26 -22.34
C MET A 192 -10.98 12.38 -21.86
N ARG A 193 -11.90 11.98 -22.74
CA ARG A 193 -12.99 11.03 -22.41
C ARG A 193 -12.46 9.71 -21.89
N GLU A 194 -11.59 9.08 -22.67
CA GLU A 194 -10.94 7.83 -22.30
C GLU A 194 -10.00 8.02 -21.09
N TYR A 195 -9.28 9.14 -21.02
CA TYR A 195 -8.40 9.45 -19.88
C TYR A 195 -9.18 9.52 -18.57
N ARG A 196 -10.28 10.29 -18.53
CA ARG A 196 -11.11 10.43 -17.32
C ARG A 196 -11.79 9.11 -16.96
N ALA A 197 -12.23 8.33 -17.95
CA ALA A 197 -12.81 7.01 -17.72
C ALA A 197 -11.77 6.06 -17.09
N LEU A 198 -10.56 5.99 -17.64
CA LEU A 198 -9.48 5.14 -17.12
C LEU A 198 -9.01 5.60 -15.73
N LEU A 199 -8.85 6.90 -15.51
CA LEU A 199 -8.49 7.48 -14.22
C LEU A 199 -9.53 7.11 -13.14
N THR A 200 -10.81 7.25 -13.48
CA THR A 200 -11.95 6.90 -12.61
C THR A 200 -11.96 5.41 -12.30
N LYS A 201 -11.82 4.56 -13.32
CA LYS A 201 -11.77 3.10 -13.15
C LYS A 201 -10.61 2.70 -12.25
N ALA A 202 -9.40 3.18 -12.54
CA ALA A 202 -8.22 2.90 -11.74
C ALA A 202 -8.40 3.35 -10.28
N PHE A 203 -9.01 4.51 -10.06
CA PHE A 203 -9.32 5.00 -8.72
C PHE A 203 -10.30 4.09 -7.98
N LEU A 204 -11.44 3.75 -8.58
CA LEU A 204 -12.52 3.01 -7.93
C LEU A 204 -12.17 1.52 -7.73
N GLU A 205 -11.43 0.91 -8.64
CA GLU A 205 -11.05 -0.51 -8.55
C GLU A 205 -9.84 -0.77 -7.66
N THR A 206 -9.08 0.27 -7.29
CA THR A 206 -7.95 0.11 -6.37
C THR A 206 -8.46 -0.18 -4.95
N PRO A 207 -7.98 -1.23 -4.26
CA PRO A 207 -8.40 -1.56 -2.90
C PRO A 207 -8.04 -0.50 -1.86
N GLY A 208 -8.91 -0.33 -0.87
CA GLY A 208 -8.71 0.57 0.27
C GLY A 208 -9.56 1.84 0.21
N CYS A 209 -9.66 2.54 1.33
CA CYS A 209 -10.43 3.78 1.43
C CYS A 209 -9.52 4.99 1.18
N GLN A 210 -10.00 5.98 0.41
CA GLN A 210 -9.25 7.21 0.09
C GLN A 210 -9.85 8.42 0.78
N GLY A 211 -9.02 9.22 1.44
CA GLY A 211 -9.41 10.45 2.13
C GLY A 211 -8.35 10.87 3.13
N TRP A 212 -8.58 11.98 3.84
CA TRP A 212 -7.65 12.47 4.86
C TRP A 212 -7.38 11.37 5.89
N GLY A 213 -6.11 11.00 6.05
CA GLY A 213 -5.67 9.96 6.98
C GLY A 213 -6.11 8.53 6.67
N LEU A 214 -6.75 8.19 5.56
CA LEU A 214 -7.26 6.82 5.36
C LEU A 214 -6.20 5.79 4.91
N GLY A 215 -4.97 6.24 4.67
CA GLY A 215 -3.78 5.37 4.56
C GLY A 215 -3.65 4.56 3.28
N ALA A 216 -4.64 4.54 2.38
CA ALA A 216 -4.48 3.98 1.05
C ALA A 216 -3.60 4.92 0.20
N PRO A 217 -2.41 4.49 -0.27
CA PRO A 217 -1.56 5.34 -1.08
C PRO A 217 -2.19 5.52 -2.48
N LEU A 218 -2.37 6.78 -2.89
CA LEU A 218 -2.88 7.15 -4.22
C LEU A 218 -2.04 6.52 -5.34
N GLY A 219 -0.72 6.48 -5.16
CA GLY A 219 0.24 5.93 -6.12
C GLY A 219 -0.06 4.51 -6.60
N ARG A 220 -0.66 3.66 -5.74
CA ARG A 220 -1.04 2.28 -6.10
C ARG A 220 -2.04 2.20 -7.25
N CYS A 221 -2.82 3.25 -7.49
CA CYS A 221 -3.75 3.26 -8.61
C CYS A 221 -3.00 3.17 -9.96
N LEU A 222 -1.74 3.62 -10.00
CA LEU A 222 -0.89 3.56 -11.19
C LEU A 222 -0.08 2.26 -11.31
N ASP A 223 -0.11 1.37 -10.30
CA ASP A 223 0.51 0.04 -10.38
C ASP A 223 -0.43 -1.02 -10.96
N GLN A 224 -1.65 -0.64 -11.34
CA GLN A 224 -2.45 -1.48 -12.22
C GLN A 224 -1.77 -1.61 -13.58
N ALA A 225 -1.64 -2.84 -14.08
CA ALA A 225 -0.81 -3.15 -15.23
C ALA A 225 -1.21 -2.36 -16.50
N GLY A 226 -0.28 -1.53 -16.98
CA GLY A 226 -0.42 -0.69 -18.18
C GLY A 226 -1.19 0.62 -17.99
N VAL A 227 -1.80 0.86 -16.82
CA VAL A 227 -2.65 2.05 -16.60
C VAL A 227 -1.87 3.36 -16.72
N HIS A 228 -0.69 3.46 -16.10
CA HIS A 228 0.11 4.68 -16.14
C HIS A 228 0.51 5.07 -17.57
N ALA A 229 1.07 4.13 -18.34
CA ALA A 229 1.45 4.37 -19.73
C ALA A 229 0.24 4.77 -20.60
N LYS A 230 -0.91 4.11 -20.40
CA LYS A 230 -2.12 4.42 -21.16
C LYS A 230 -2.68 5.80 -20.83
N LEU A 231 -2.65 6.22 -19.56
CA LEU A 231 -3.06 7.57 -19.16
C LEU A 231 -2.19 8.64 -19.83
N LEU A 232 -0.87 8.43 -19.91
CA LEU A 232 0.04 9.36 -20.60
C LEU A 232 -0.24 9.42 -22.11
N GLU A 233 -0.43 8.28 -22.77
CA GLU A 233 -0.81 8.21 -24.20
C GLU A 233 -2.10 8.98 -24.49
N LEU A 234 -3.11 8.85 -23.62
CA LEU A 234 -4.39 9.54 -23.77
C LEU A 234 -4.26 11.06 -23.56
N LEU A 235 -3.40 11.49 -22.63
CA LEU A 235 -3.07 12.91 -22.47
C LEU A 235 -2.33 13.47 -23.70
N ASP A 236 -1.44 12.71 -24.33
CA ASP A 236 -0.75 13.14 -25.57
C ASP A 236 -1.74 13.32 -26.72
N LYS A 237 -2.67 12.38 -26.89
CA LYS A 237 -3.75 12.48 -27.87
C LYS A 237 -4.64 13.69 -27.61
N ALA A 238 -5.04 13.89 -26.35
CA ALA A 238 -5.87 15.01 -25.94
C ALA A 238 -5.19 16.36 -26.21
N GLU A 239 -3.90 16.49 -25.89
CA GLU A 239 -3.16 17.73 -26.13
C GLU A 239 -3.06 18.04 -27.63
N LYS A 240 -2.81 17.02 -28.46
CA LYS A 240 -2.81 17.16 -29.93
C LYS A 240 -4.17 17.59 -30.47
N ALA A 241 -5.26 17.03 -29.97
CA ALA A 241 -6.61 17.40 -30.37
C ALA A 241 -6.95 18.84 -29.94
N ALA A 242 -6.65 19.21 -28.69
CA ALA A 242 -6.87 20.54 -28.16
C ALA A 242 -6.09 21.63 -28.91
N ALA A 243 -4.89 21.32 -29.42
CA ALA A 243 -4.10 22.27 -30.21
C ALA A 243 -4.78 22.70 -31.52
N SER A 244 -5.76 21.91 -31.99
CA SER A 244 -6.58 22.24 -33.17
C SER A 244 -7.94 22.84 -32.82
N ASP A 245 -8.23 23.07 -31.54
CA ASP A 245 -9.50 23.65 -31.09
C ASP A 245 -9.55 25.16 -31.38
N PRO A 246 -10.67 25.70 -31.89
CA PRO A 246 -10.81 27.14 -32.06
C PRO A 246 -10.73 27.93 -30.74
N ASP A 247 -11.05 27.30 -29.60
CA ASP A 247 -10.92 27.91 -28.28
C ASP A 247 -9.57 27.54 -27.65
N PRO A 248 -8.64 28.52 -27.48
CA PRO A 248 -7.31 28.26 -26.91
C PRO A 248 -7.35 27.81 -25.43
N ARG A 249 -8.49 27.96 -24.76
CA ARG A 249 -8.68 27.48 -23.37
C ARG A 249 -8.66 25.96 -23.30
N ALA A 250 -9.12 25.25 -24.33
CA ALA A 250 -9.12 23.78 -24.37
C ALA A 250 -7.70 23.21 -24.16
N LEU A 251 -6.72 23.75 -24.89
CA LEU A 251 -5.30 23.35 -24.74
C LEU A 251 -4.76 23.68 -23.36
N THR A 252 -5.12 24.87 -22.84
CA THR A 252 -4.73 25.29 -21.49
C THR A 252 -5.27 24.32 -20.43
N HIS A 253 -6.51 23.85 -20.58
CA HIS A 253 -7.16 22.93 -19.66
C HIS A 253 -6.50 21.54 -19.67
N VAL A 254 -6.24 20.96 -20.84
CA VAL A 254 -5.56 19.66 -20.95
C VAL A 254 -4.16 19.72 -20.33
N ARG A 255 -3.39 20.76 -20.63
CA ARG A 255 -2.05 20.95 -20.05
C ARG A 255 -2.07 21.10 -18.53
N ARG A 256 -3.07 21.81 -18.00
CA ARG A 256 -3.25 21.95 -16.55
C ARG A 256 -3.55 20.60 -15.90
N ASP A 257 -4.42 19.79 -16.49
CA ASP A 257 -4.76 18.47 -15.96
C ASP A 257 -3.57 17.50 -16.02
N ARG A 258 -2.77 17.54 -17.09
CA ARG A 258 -1.50 16.80 -17.19
C ARG A 258 -0.54 17.18 -16.07
N ASP A 259 -0.43 18.46 -15.78
CA ASP A 259 0.47 18.96 -14.73
C ASP A 259 -0.04 18.63 -13.32
N ILE A 260 -1.35 18.73 -13.09
CA ILE A 260 -2.00 18.28 -11.86
C ILE A 260 -1.77 16.78 -11.67
N PHE A 261 -1.94 15.96 -12.71
CA PHE A 261 -1.69 14.52 -12.66
C PHE A 261 -0.24 14.19 -12.27
N ARG A 262 0.74 14.90 -12.86
CA ARG A 262 2.16 14.79 -12.49
C ARG A 262 2.41 15.11 -11.01
N LEU A 263 1.86 16.23 -10.54
CA LEU A 263 2.06 16.73 -9.18
C LEU A 263 1.32 15.93 -8.10
N THR A 264 0.33 15.12 -8.48
CA THR A 264 -0.50 14.34 -7.56
C THR A 264 -0.26 12.85 -7.72
N TRP A 265 -0.76 12.24 -8.79
CA TRP A 265 -0.73 10.80 -9.02
C TRP A 265 0.67 10.26 -9.29
N GLU A 266 1.45 10.88 -10.19
CA GLU A 266 2.82 10.43 -10.47
C GLU A 266 3.75 10.67 -9.27
N ALA A 267 3.65 11.84 -8.63
CA ALA A 267 4.37 12.14 -7.40
C ALA A 267 4.04 11.15 -6.27
N ALA A 268 2.75 10.81 -6.08
CA ALA A 268 2.32 9.82 -5.10
C ALA A 268 2.82 8.41 -5.45
N ARG A 269 2.88 8.05 -6.74
CA ARG A 269 3.45 6.77 -7.19
C ARG A 269 4.94 6.70 -6.92
N LYS A 270 5.70 7.76 -7.25
CA LYS A 270 7.12 7.86 -6.94
C LYS A 270 7.36 7.65 -5.44
N ASN A 271 6.65 8.39 -4.60
CA ASN A 271 6.75 8.24 -3.15
C ASN A 271 6.38 6.82 -2.68
N TYR A 272 5.31 6.24 -3.22
CA TYR A 272 4.91 4.86 -2.91
C TYR A 272 6.01 3.85 -3.23
N LEU A 273 6.61 3.92 -4.42
CA LEU A 273 7.66 2.99 -4.87
C LEU A 273 8.97 3.15 -4.09
N GLU A 274 9.37 4.39 -3.75
CA GLU A 274 10.56 4.65 -2.93
C GLU A 274 10.43 4.03 -1.52
N ASN A 275 9.19 3.93 -1.01
CA ASN A 275 8.87 3.38 0.31
C ASN A 275 8.39 1.92 0.27
N PHE A 276 8.29 1.30 -0.91
CA PHE A 276 7.89 -0.10 -1.05
C PHE A 276 9.09 -1.01 -0.74
N LYS A 277 9.07 -1.71 0.40
CA LYS A 277 10.16 -2.59 0.84
C LYS A 277 9.77 -4.07 0.97
N GLU A 278 8.50 -4.34 1.21
CA GLU A 278 7.98 -5.69 1.44
C GLU A 278 6.57 -5.79 0.83
N LEU A 279 6.22 -6.95 0.27
CA LEU A 279 4.90 -7.21 -0.30
C LEU A 279 4.00 -7.90 0.73
N ASN A 280 2.81 -7.34 0.98
CA ASN A 280 1.78 -8.09 1.70
C ASN A 280 1.08 -9.05 0.74
N VAL A 281 1.01 -10.31 1.12
CA VAL A 281 0.30 -11.36 0.41
C VAL A 281 -0.91 -11.71 1.25
N TYR A 282 -2.12 -11.56 0.70
CA TYR A 282 -3.34 -11.76 1.46
C TYR A 282 -3.86 -13.19 1.34
N ARG A 283 -4.53 -13.69 2.39
CA ARG A 283 -5.19 -14.99 2.33
C ARG A 283 -6.37 -14.92 1.35
N LYS A 284 -6.53 -15.94 0.50
CA LYS A 284 -7.66 -16.03 -0.43
C LYS A 284 -8.98 -16.07 0.33
N ASN A 285 -10.00 -15.40 -0.21
CA ASN A 285 -11.35 -15.37 0.36
C ASN A 285 -12.34 -16.16 -0.51
N ALA A 286 -12.00 -16.38 -1.77
CA ALA A 286 -12.75 -17.21 -2.71
C ALA A 286 -11.84 -18.27 -3.34
N ASP A 287 -12.42 -19.13 -4.17
CA ASP A 287 -11.64 -20.01 -5.03
C ASP A 287 -11.08 -19.21 -6.21
N ILE A 288 -9.80 -19.47 -6.51
CA ILE A 288 -9.10 -18.91 -7.66
C ILE A 288 -9.01 -20.02 -8.69
N ARG A 289 -9.49 -19.75 -9.91
CA ARG A 289 -9.45 -20.69 -11.01
C ARG A 289 -8.22 -20.38 -11.85
N ILE A 290 -7.34 -21.37 -12.03
CA ILE A 290 -6.15 -21.21 -12.85
C ILE A 290 -6.52 -21.32 -14.34
N ASP A 291 -7.02 -20.23 -14.92
CA ASP A 291 -7.46 -20.16 -16.32
C ASP A 291 -6.79 -19.04 -17.14
N GLY A 292 -5.89 -18.27 -16.51
CA GLY A 292 -5.14 -17.20 -17.16
C GLY A 292 -5.97 -15.93 -17.35
N VAL A 293 -7.06 -15.77 -16.61
CA VAL A 293 -7.89 -14.56 -16.52
C VAL A 293 -7.90 -14.08 -15.08
N LEU A 294 -7.49 -12.83 -14.84
CA LEU A 294 -7.29 -12.30 -13.48
C LEU A 294 -8.50 -11.52 -12.96
N ASP A 295 -9.71 -12.08 -13.08
CA ASP A 295 -10.96 -11.37 -12.77
C ASP A 295 -11.51 -11.64 -11.37
N GLU A 296 -10.90 -12.55 -10.61
CA GLU A 296 -11.30 -12.88 -9.25
C GLU A 296 -11.14 -11.71 -8.27
N PRO A 297 -12.01 -11.63 -7.24
CA PRO A 297 -11.91 -10.60 -6.21
C PRO A 297 -10.58 -10.58 -5.46
N ASP A 298 -9.95 -11.74 -5.27
CA ASP A 298 -8.67 -11.84 -4.57
C ASP A 298 -7.52 -11.21 -5.38
N TRP A 299 -7.51 -11.35 -6.72
CA TRP A 299 -6.56 -10.63 -7.59
C TRP A 299 -6.78 -9.14 -7.57
N LYS A 300 -8.04 -8.68 -7.58
CA LYS A 300 -8.37 -7.25 -7.46
C LYS A 300 -7.94 -6.69 -6.10
N ASN A 301 -8.04 -7.48 -5.03
CA ASN A 301 -7.64 -7.08 -3.68
C ASN A 301 -6.13 -7.14 -3.42
N ALA A 302 -5.35 -7.91 -4.17
CA ALA A 302 -3.92 -8.08 -3.93
C ALA A 302 -3.12 -6.77 -4.04
N ASP A 303 -2.04 -6.65 -3.27
CA ASP A 303 -1.02 -5.62 -3.54
C ASP A 303 -0.23 -6.02 -4.80
N VAL A 304 0.22 -5.01 -5.56
CA VAL A 304 0.96 -5.22 -6.81
C VAL A 304 2.43 -4.90 -6.61
N LEU A 305 3.29 -5.85 -6.95
CA LEU A 305 4.72 -5.67 -7.09
C LEU A 305 5.03 -5.29 -8.55
N SER A 306 5.67 -4.14 -8.74
CA SER A 306 5.98 -3.56 -10.05
C SER A 306 7.43 -3.06 -10.09
N ASN A 307 7.75 -2.14 -11.01
CA ASN A 307 9.04 -1.41 -11.04
C ASN A 307 10.25 -2.31 -11.33
N PHE A 308 10.08 -3.22 -12.29
CA PHE A 308 11.13 -4.14 -12.71
C PHE A 308 12.29 -3.37 -13.34
N LYS A 309 13.50 -3.71 -12.88
CA LYS A 309 14.74 -3.08 -13.32
C LYS A 309 15.54 -4.04 -14.19
N LEU A 310 16.24 -3.49 -15.17
CA LEU A 310 17.21 -4.17 -16.00
C LEU A 310 18.29 -4.84 -15.13
N SER A 311 18.77 -5.98 -15.61
CA SER A 311 19.91 -6.66 -15.01
C SER A 311 21.14 -5.73 -14.93
N PRO A 312 22.00 -5.87 -13.91
CA PRO A 312 23.16 -4.97 -13.72
C PRO A 312 24.03 -4.81 -14.97
N TRP A 313 24.24 -5.90 -15.73
CA TRP A 313 25.05 -5.91 -16.95
C TRP A 313 24.36 -5.31 -18.19
N GLN A 314 23.04 -5.09 -18.16
CA GLN A 314 22.30 -4.39 -19.23
C GLN A 314 22.03 -2.92 -18.89
N ARG A 315 22.37 -2.47 -17.68
CA ARG A 315 22.25 -1.05 -17.30
C ARG A 315 23.27 -0.22 -18.05
N LYS A 316 22.87 1.00 -18.39
CA LYS A 316 23.77 2.03 -18.92
C LYS A 316 24.05 3.03 -17.81
N ASP A 317 25.32 3.41 -17.64
CA ASP A 317 25.72 4.37 -16.62
C ASP A 317 24.95 5.68 -16.73
N GLY A 318 24.49 6.20 -15.58
CA GLY A 318 23.77 7.46 -15.49
C GLY A 318 22.35 7.48 -16.06
N LYS A 319 21.78 6.33 -16.46
CA LYS A 319 20.38 6.21 -16.91
C LYS A 319 19.49 5.49 -15.91
N ASP A 320 18.19 5.71 -16.04
CA ASP A 320 17.20 4.94 -15.31
C ASP A 320 17.38 3.43 -15.59
N SER A 321 17.31 2.65 -14.53
CA SER A 321 17.49 1.20 -14.56
C SER A 321 16.20 0.44 -14.86
N LEU A 322 15.06 1.12 -15.06
CA LEU A 322 13.80 0.48 -15.39
C LEU A 322 13.84 -0.26 -16.73
N ALA A 323 13.18 -1.42 -16.75
CA ALA A 323 12.94 -2.18 -17.98
C ALA A 323 12.06 -1.37 -18.96
N ALA A 324 12.32 -1.52 -20.26
CA ALA A 324 11.59 -0.79 -21.30
C ALA A 324 10.10 -1.15 -21.33
N VAL A 325 9.77 -2.41 -21.01
CA VAL A 325 8.40 -2.85 -20.76
C VAL A 325 8.29 -3.44 -19.35
N GLN A 326 7.27 -3.02 -18.62
CA GLN A 326 7.12 -3.37 -17.20
C GLN A 326 6.38 -4.69 -17.00
N THR A 327 6.69 -5.36 -15.89
CA THR A 327 6.04 -6.58 -15.42
C THR A 327 5.36 -6.29 -14.07
N PHE A 328 4.19 -6.87 -13.85
CA PHE A 328 3.38 -6.67 -12.65
C PHE A 328 3.05 -8.01 -12.02
N VAL A 329 3.25 -8.13 -10.72
CA VAL A 329 3.08 -9.38 -9.97
C VAL A 329 2.08 -9.17 -8.85
N ARG A 330 1.14 -10.09 -8.72
CA ARG A 330 0.26 -10.24 -7.55
C ARG A 330 0.50 -11.58 -6.91
N ALA A 331 0.30 -11.63 -5.60
CA ALA A 331 0.42 -12.85 -4.83
C ALA A 331 -0.76 -12.98 -3.86
N VAL A 332 -1.27 -14.20 -3.74
CA VAL A 332 -2.33 -14.62 -2.80
C VAL A 332 -1.91 -15.97 -2.21
N TYR A 333 -2.42 -16.34 -1.03
CA TYR A 333 -2.12 -17.64 -0.44
C TYR A 333 -3.32 -18.27 0.26
N ASP A 334 -3.21 -19.56 0.48
CA ASP A 334 -3.83 -20.27 1.59
C ASP A 334 -2.77 -21.21 2.21
N PRO A 335 -3.06 -21.95 3.30
CA PRO A 335 -2.05 -22.82 3.91
C PRO A 335 -1.46 -23.87 2.98
N ASP A 336 -2.18 -24.28 1.93
CA ASP A 336 -1.81 -25.38 1.06
C ASP A 336 -1.22 -24.90 -0.28
N PHE A 337 -1.44 -23.65 -0.69
CA PHE A 337 -0.96 -23.10 -1.95
C PHE A 337 -0.46 -21.65 -1.86
N LEU A 338 0.65 -21.38 -2.58
CA LEU A 338 1.05 -20.03 -2.98
C LEU A 338 0.55 -19.75 -4.40
N TYR A 339 -0.20 -18.67 -4.59
CA TYR A 339 -0.73 -18.23 -5.88
C TYR A 339 0.02 -17.01 -6.37
N LEU A 340 0.39 -16.99 -7.65
CA LEU A 340 1.00 -15.84 -8.31
C LEU A 340 0.27 -15.55 -9.62
N ALA A 341 0.10 -14.26 -9.90
CA ALA A 341 -0.32 -13.77 -11.20
C ALA A 341 0.69 -12.76 -11.71
N VAL A 342 1.16 -12.95 -12.93
CA VAL A 342 2.19 -12.12 -13.58
C VAL A 342 1.63 -11.58 -14.88
N GLU A 343 1.60 -10.25 -15.02
CA GLU A 343 1.24 -9.55 -16.25
C GLU A 343 2.48 -8.93 -16.88
N CYS A 344 2.85 -9.41 -18.07
CA CYS A 344 4.02 -8.99 -18.80
C CYS A 344 3.60 -8.05 -19.94
N ILE A 345 3.74 -6.74 -19.78
CA ILE A 345 3.38 -5.78 -20.84
C ILE A 345 4.22 -6.08 -22.08
N GLU A 346 3.56 -6.19 -23.22
CA GLU A 346 4.19 -6.45 -24.50
C GLU A 346 3.42 -5.74 -25.62
N PRO A 347 3.95 -4.63 -26.16
CA PRO A 347 3.34 -3.93 -27.29
C PRO A 347 3.31 -4.74 -28.59
N HIS A 348 4.16 -5.76 -28.72
CA HIS A 348 4.30 -6.60 -29.91
C HIS A 348 4.18 -8.10 -29.58
N PRO A 349 3.02 -8.56 -29.06
CA PRO A 349 2.85 -9.96 -28.65
C PRO A 349 3.05 -10.95 -29.80
N GLU A 350 2.81 -10.52 -31.05
CA GLU A 350 3.04 -11.30 -32.27
C GLU A 350 4.52 -11.62 -32.51
N LYS A 351 5.44 -10.88 -31.88
CA LYS A 351 6.89 -11.07 -32.02
C LYS A 351 7.50 -11.92 -30.90
N LEU A 352 6.71 -12.36 -29.92
CA LEU A 352 7.21 -13.17 -28.80
C LEU A 352 7.91 -14.44 -29.34
N GLN A 353 9.18 -14.63 -28.96
CA GLN A 353 9.97 -15.77 -29.38
C GLN A 353 10.09 -16.76 -28.23
N PHE A 354 9.39 -17.90 -28.27
CA PHE A 354 9.44 -18.91 -27.21
C PHE A 354 9.41 -20.34 -27.75
N GLY A 355 10.03 -21.27 -27.01
CA GLY A 355 10.08 -22.68 -27.36
C GLY A 355 8.75 -23.40 -27.15
N LYS A 356 8.34 -24.24 -28.12
CA LYS A 356 7.13 -25.07 -28.03
C LYS A 356 7.35 -26.42 -27.33
N ASN A 357 8.59 -26.94 -27.37
CA ASN A 357 8.97 -28.25 -26.84
C ASN A 357 10.21 -28.08 -25.94
N VAL A 358 9.97 -27.64 -24.70
CA VAL A 358 11.00 -27.38 -23.68
C VAL A 358 11.00 -28.55 -22.67
N PRO A 359 12.08 -29.34 -22.57
CA PRO A 359 12.25 -30.34 -21.53
C PRO A 359 12.24 -29.71 -20.14
N ARG A 360 11.65 -30.40 -19.15
CA ARG A 360 11.52 -29.87 -17.78
C ARG A 360 12.86 -29.69 -17.05
N ASP A 361 13.87 -30.42 -17.47
CA ASP A 361 15.24 -30.43 -16.95
C ASP A 361 16.22 -29.66 -17.84
N ASP A 362 15.73 -28.91 -18.84
CA ASP A 362 16.58 -28.20 -19.79
C ASP A 362 17.45 -27.16 -19.07
N THR A 363 18.74 -27.14 -19.42
CA THR A 363 19.73 -26.20 -18.87
C THR A 363 20.07 -25.07 -19.85
N GLY A 364 19.53 -25.10 -21.07
CA GLY A 364 19.71 -24.15 -22.15
C GLY A 364 18.62 -23.08 -22.18
N TRP A 365 18.89 -21.95 -21.52
CA TRP A 365 18.05 -20.74 -21.54
C TRP A 365 17.61 -20.25 -22.95
N PRO A 366 18.40 -20.39 -24.03
CA PRO A 366 17.93 -20.00 -25.36
C PRO A 366 16.74 -20.81 -25.89
N ARG A 367 16.57 -22.07 -25.43
CA ARG A 367 15.49 -22.94 -25.92
C ARG A 367 14.11 -22.52 -25.38
N ILE A 368 14.06 -21.97 -24.17
CA ILE A 368 12.79 -21.54 -23.58
C ILE A 368 12.28 -20.23 -24.21
N GLY A 369 13.18 -19.31 -24.58
CA GLY A 369 12.87 -18.03 -25.24
C GLY A 369 12.35 -16.96 -24.27
N ASP A 370 11.29 -16.21 -24.63
CA ASP A 370 10.61 -15.26 -23.74
C ASP A 370 9.99 -16.03 -22.57
N HIS A 371 10.34 -15.68 -21.34
CA HIS A 371 9.81 -16.38 -20.16
C HIS A 371 9.86 -15.53 -18.90
N ILE A 372 9.11 -15.99 -17.91
CA ILE A 372 9.19 -15.55 -16.52
C ILE A 372 9.94 -16.59 -15.70
N GLU A 373 10.87 -16.13 -14.86
CA GLU A 373 11.51 -16.92 -13.82
C GLU A 373 10.92 -16.54 -12.45
N LEU A 374 10.42 -17.52 -11.73
CA LEU A 374 9.90 -17.42 -10.37
C LEU A 374 10.92 -18.05 -9.41
N PHE A 375 11.36 -17.27 -8.42
CA PHE A 375 12.24 -17.74 -7.37
C PHE A 375 11.60 -17.52 -6.03
N TYR A 376 11.54 -18.54 -5.19
CA TYR A 376 10.98 -18.41 -3.86
C TYR A 376 11.71 -19.27 -2.84
N SER A 377 11.86 -18.73 -1.62
CA SER A 377 12.42 -19.45 -0.50
C SER A 377 11.67 -19.13 0.79
N TYR A 378 11.67 -20.10 1.70
CA TYR A 378 11.22 -19.91 3.07
C TYR A 378 12.43 -19.91 4.02
N PRO A 379 12.30 -19.38 5.25
CA PRO A 379 13.45 -19.05 6.10
C PRO A 379 14.45 -20.18 6.36
N ASP A 380 14.01 -21.44 6.45
CA ASP A 380 14.91 -22.57 6.74
C ASP A 380 15.73 -23.05 5.54
N MET A 381 15.54 -22.47 4.35
CA MET A 381 16.27 -22.87 3.15
C MET A 381 17.69 -22.29 3.08
N ALA A 382 18.03 -21.31 3.93
CA ALA A 382 19.26 -20.52 3.83
C ALA A 382 19.42 -19.95 2.41
N ASP A 383 20.53 -20.24 1.72
CA ASP A 383 20.81 -19.75 0.36
C ASP A 383 20.06 -20.53 -0.73
N ARG A 384 19.34 -21.60 -0.37
CA ARG A 384 18.57 -22.40 -1.33
C ARG A 384 17.24 -21.75 -1.66
N TYR A 385 16.76 -21.98 -2.87
CA TYR A 385 15.47 -21.48 -3.33
C TYR A 385 14.94 -22.34 -4.48
N PHE A 386 13.62 -22.39 -4.63
CA PHE A 386 12.99 -23.00 -5.79
C PHE A 386 13.10 -22.06 -6.99
N HIS A 387 13.20 -22.63 -8.18
CA HIS A 387 13.33 -21.88 -9.42
C HIS A 387 12.43 -22.51 -10.51
N LEU A 388 11.43 -21.77 -10.96
CA LEU A 388 10.56 -22.15 -12.08
C LEU A 388 10.72 -21.15 -13.23
N ALA A 389 10.96 -21.63 -14.45
CA ALA A 389 11.00 -20.81 -15.65
C ALA A 389 9.85 -21.21 -16.58
N ILE A 390 8.97 -20.27 -16.92
CA ILE A 390 7.72 -20.55 -17.64
C ILE A 390 7.56 -19.57 -18.80
N ASN A 391 7.36 -20.10 -20.01
CA ASN A 391 7.15 -19.30 -21.21
C ASN A 391 5.66 -19.14 -21.58
N PRO A 392 5.30 -18.17 -22.46
CA PRO A 392 3.91 -17.97 -22.90
C PRO A 392 3.28 -19.19 -23.56
N GLY A 393 4.09 -20.09 -24.13
CA GLY A 393 3.65 -21.32 -24.78
C GLY A 393 3.35 -22.49 -23.84
N GLY A 394 3.52 -22.32 -22.53
CA GLY A 394 3.29 -23.36 -21.54
C GLY A 394 4.49 -24.28 -21.28
N GLY A 395 5.65 -23.98 -21.86
CA GLY A 395 6.90 -24.66 -21.51
C GLY A 395 7.32 -24.29 -20.09
N ILE A 396 7.73 -25.29 -19.30
CA ILE A 396 8.18 -25.11 -17.92
C ILE A 396 9.50 -25.84 -17.68
N ILE A 397 10.43 -25.16 -17.03
CA ILE A 397 11.64 -25.75 -16.45
C ILE A 397 11.55 -25.53 -14.93
N SER A 398 11.90 -26.53 -14.14
CA SER A 398 11.92 -26.41 -12.68
C SER A 398 13.22 -26.94 -12.10
N ALA A 399 13.68 -26.32 -11.02
CA ALA A 399 14.84 -26.77 -10.28
C ALA A 399 14.79 -26.33 -8.83
N LEU A 400 15.56 -27.02 -7.99
CA LEU A 400 15.96 -26.53 -6.69
C LEU A 400 17.36 -25.93 -6.82
N GLN A 401 17.50 -24.66 -6.49
CA GLN A 401 18.81 -24.04 -6.44
C GLN A 401 19.45 -24.29 -5.08
N ASN A 402 20.67 -24.85 -5.06
CA ASN A 402 21.46 -25.06 -3.85
C ASN A 402 22.28 -23.82 -3.43
N SER A 403 22.63 -22.96 -4.39
CA SER A 403 23.28 -21.65 -4.20
C SER A 403 23.14 -20.81 -5.46
N SER A 404 23.56 -19.53 -5.49
CA SER A 404 23.48 -18.71 -6.72
C SER A 404 24.12 -19.32 -7.98
N VAL A 405 25.00 -20.32 -7.84
CA VAL A 405 25.73 -20.98 -8.93
C VAL A 405 25.50 -22.50 -9.02
N SER A 406 24.76 -23.10 -8.08
CA SER A 406 24.54 -24.56 -8.02
C SER A 406 23.07 -24.91 -8.15
N ARG A 407 22.73 -25.73 -9.15
CA ARG A 407 21.36 -26.08 -9.54
C ARG A 407 21.12 -27.59 -9.50
N ASP A 408 19.98 -28.01 -8.96
CA ASP A 408 19.47 -29.39 -8.99
C ASP A 408 18.22 -29.46 -9.88
N THR A 409 18.38 -30.03 -11.07
CA THR A 409 17.31 -30.16 -12.09
C THR A 409 16.40 -31.37 -11.88
N ARG A 410 16.65 -32.21 -10.87
CA ARG A 410 15.79 -33.37 -10.56
C ARG A 410 14.46 -32.96 -9.92
N PHE A 411 14.37 -31.73 -9.42
CA PHE A 411 13.14 -31.21 -8.87
C PHE A 411 12.13 -30.89 -9.98
N HIS A 412 10.98 -31.56 -9.93
CA HIS A 412 9.86 -31.32 -10.83
C HIS A 412 8.63 -30.84 -10.06
N THR A 413 8.25 -29.58 -10.29
CA THR A 413 7.07 -28.98 -9.66
C THR A 413 5.77 -29.63 -10.13
N GLN A 414 4.83 -29.71 -9.20
CA GLN A 414 3.41 -30.05 -9.37
C GLN A 414 2.54 -28.79 -9.46
N ALA A 415 3.15 -27.62 -9.65
CA ALA A 415 2.40 -26.39 -9.86
C ALA A 415 1.48 -26.49 -11.06
N GLU A 416 0.26 -25.99 -10.88
CA GLU A 416 -0.72 -25.84 -11.95
C GLU A 416 -0.69 -24.39 -12.40
N PHE A 417 -0.59 -24.18 -13.70
CA PHE A 417 -0.51 -22.85 -14.27
C PHE A 417 -1.20 -22.76 -15.63
N LYS A 418 -1.59 -21.54 -15.99
CA LYS A 418 -2.14 -21.20 -17.29
C LYS A 418 -1.50 -19.91 -17.79
N THR A 419 -1.25 -19.88 -19.09
CA THR A 419 -0.77 -18.69 -19.80
C THR A 419 -1.81 -18.19 -20.80
N SER A 420 -1.83 -16.87 -20.99
CA SER A 420 -2.70 -16.18 -21.95
C SER A 420 -1.92 -15.11 -22.69
N ILE A 421 -1.94 -15.11 -24.02
CA ILE A 421 -1.38 -14.02 -24.83
C ILE A 421 -2.54 -13.10 -25.23
N LEU A 422 -2.46 -11.84 -24.83
CA LEU A 422 -3.42 -10.77 -25.15
C LEU A 422 -2.79 -9.80 -26.16
N ARG A 423 -3.54 -8.75 -26.51
CA ARG A 423 -3.12 -7.77 -27.52
C ARG A 423 -1.98 -6.84 -27.06
N ASP A 424 -1.82 -6.66 -25.75
CA ASP A 424 -0.89 -5.70 -25.16
C ASP A 424 0.00 -6.30 -24.05
N ARG A 425 -0.15 -7.59 -23.78
CA ARG A 425 0.55 -8.33 -22.72
C ARG A 425 0.43 -9.83 -22.90
N TRP A 426 1.23 -10.58 -22.15
CA TRP A 426 0.91 -11.96 -21.83
C TRP A 426 0.83 -12.16 -20.31
N ILE A 427 0.09 -13.18 -19.88
CA ILE A 427 -0.24 -13.46 -18.48
C ILE A 427 0.27 -14.85 -18.12
N LEU A 428 0.81 -14.99 -16.91
CA LEU A 428 0.99 -16.25 -16.21
C LEU A 428 0.13 -16.22 -14.94
N GLU A 429 -0.73 -17.21 -14.77
CA GLU A 429 -1.44 -17.48 -13.52
C GLU A 429 -1.02 -18.86 -13.02
N ILE A 430 -0.60 -18.97 -11.77
CA ILE A 430 -0.01 -20.20 -11.22
C ILE A 430 -0.39 -20.39 -9.74
N ARG A 431 -0.64 -21.65 -9.36
CA ARG A 431 -0.67 -22.10 -7.97
C ARG A 431 0.40 -23.15 -7.71
N ILE A 432 1.14 -22.97 -6.63
CA ILE A 432 2.27 -23.82 -6.24
C ILE A 432 1.88 -24.55 -4.94
N PRO A 433 1.79 -25.89 -4.93
CA PRO A 433 1.47 -26.65 -3.73
C PRO A 433 2.56 -26.53 -2.67
N THR A 434 2.22 -26.14 -1.46
CA THR A 434 3.16 -26.09 -0.32
C THR A 434 3.70 -27.48 0.07
N ALA A 435 3.02 -28.55 -0.32
CA ALA A 435 3.44 -29.93 -0.09
C ALA A 435 4.82 -30.24 -0.71
N GLU A 436 5.12 -29.71 -1.90
CA GLU A 436 6.44 -29.92 -2.53
C GLU A 436 7.52 -28.97 -1.97
N ILE A 437 7.09 -27.82 -1.44
CA ILE A 437 7.96 -26.85 -0.76
C ILE A 437 8.43 -27.40 0.58
N GLY A 438 7.58 -28.19 1.25
CA GLY A 438 7.83 -28.68 2.60
C GLY A 438 7.60 -27.62 3.69
N MET A 439 6.93 -26.53 3.35
CA MET A 439 6.54 -25.45 4.26
C MET A 439 5.20 -24.86 3.82
N LYS A 440 4.23 -24.81 4.73
CA LYS A 440 2.92 -24.18 4.50
C LYS A 440 3.00 -22.65 4.56
N CYS A 441 2.09 -21.96 3.89
CA CYS A 441 1.94 -20.51 4.00
C CYS A 441 1.08 -20.16 5.22
N PHE A 442 1.72 -19.84 6.34
CA PHE A 442 1.03 -19.49 7.58
C PHE A 442 0.81 -17.97 7.71
N ASP A 443 -0.31 -17.56 8.31
CA ASP A 443 -0.50 -16.17 8.73
C ASP A 443 0.66 -15.70 9.59
N GLY A 444 1.20 -14.54 9.25
CA GLY A 444 2.36 -13.96 9.92
C GLY A 444 3.69 -14.61 9.57
N GLY A 445 3.73 -15.52 8.59
CA GLY A 445 4.99 -16.00 8.00
C GLY A 445 5.56 -15.03 6.98
N THR A 446 6.89 -15.07 6.82
CA THR A 446 7.61 -14.28 5.82
C THR A 446 8.45 -15.19 4.95
N TRP A 447 8.25 -15.13 3.65
CA TRP A 447 9.06 -15.81 2.64
C TRP A 447 9.78 -14.77 1.79
N LYS A 448 10.71 -15.23 0.94
CA LYS A 448 11.36 -14.42 -0.07
C LYS A 448 10.85 -14.79 -1.45
N LEU A 449 10.60 -13.80 -2.29
CA LEU A 449 10.16 -13.95 -3.68
C LEU A 449 11.00 -13.06 -4.60
N ASN A 450 11.40 -13.62 -5.73
CA ASN A 450 11.85 -12.86 -6.87
C ASN A 450 11.09 -13.31 -8.11
N VAL A 451 10.77 -12.35 -8.97
CA VAL A 451 10.20 -12.60 -10.28
C VAL A 451 11.06 -11.85 -11.28
N ALA A 452 11.50 -12.57 -12.30
CA ALA A 452 12.31 -12.04 -13.37
C ALA A 452 11.67 -12.33 -14.72
N ARG A 453 11.92 -11.47 -15.70
CA ARG A 453 11.50 -11.64 -17.07
C ARG A 453 12.73 -11.64 -17.96
N ALA A 454 12.88 -12.72 -18.74
CA ALA A 454 13.78 -12.77 -19.87
C ALA A 454 12.95 -12.54 -21.13
N ARG A 455 12.91 -11.29 -21.60
CA ARG A 455 12.16 -10.89 -22.78
C ARG A 455 12.94 -11.21 -24.05
N SER A 456 12.31 -11.89 -25.01
CA SER A 456 12.95 -12.29 -26.26
C SER A 456 11.96 -12.18 -27.43
N LEU A 457 12.33 -11.39 -28.44
CA LEU A 457 11.51 -11.19 -29.64
C LEU A 457 12.22 -11.65 -30.92
N THR A 458 11.43 -11.98 -31.94
CA THR A 458 11.91 -12.41 -33.26
C THR A 458 12.71 -11.36 -34.03
N ASP A 459 12.65 -10.09 -33.64
CA ASP A 459 13.45 -9.00 -34.22
C ASP A 459 14.83 -8.82 -33.56
N GLY A 460 15.21 -9.75 -32.68
CA GLY A 460 16.48 -9.75 -31.97
C GLY A 460 16.48 -8.96 -30.67
N THR A 461 15.34 -8.35 -30.29
CA THR A 461 15.23 -7.68 -28.99
C THR A 461 15.39 -8.66 -27.84
N SER A 462 16.29 -8.36 -26.91
CA SER A 462 16.55 -9.14 -25.70
C SER A 462 16.71 -8.23 -24.49
N GLU A 463 15.95 -8.49 -23.43
CA GLU A 463 15.95 -7.70 -22.19
C GLU A 463 15.75 -8.61 -20.98
N LEU A 464 16.60 -8.50 -19.96
CA LEU A 464 16.47 -9.19 -18.68
C LEU A 464 16.10 -8.18 -17.61
N SER A 465 15.02 -8.45 -16.88
CA SER A 465 14.57 -7.57 -15.80
C SER A 465 14.02 -8.34 -14.62
N SER A 466 14.06 -7.74 -13.42
CA SER A 466 13.60 -8.39 -12.19
C SER A 466 13.10 -7.36 -11.16
N CYS A 467 12.16 -7.79 -10.32
CA CYS A 467 11.69 -7.01 -9.18
C CYS A 467 12.74 -6.86 -8.06
N SER A 468 13.76 -7.72 -8.04
CA SER A 468 14.87 -7.70 -7.07
C SER A 468 16.02 -6.86 -7.59
N ASN A 469 15.74 -5.61 -7.95
CA ASN A 469 16.70 -4.69 -8.53
C ASN A 469 17.48 -5.31 -9.70
N GLY A 470 16.80 -6.00 -10.61
CA GLY A 470 17.40 -6.64 -11.79
C GLY A 470 18.22 -7.91 -11.55
N TYR A 471 18.46 -8.30 -10.29
CA TYR A 471 19.15 -9.55 -9.98
C TYR A 471 18.18 -10.73 -10.14
N PHE A 472 18.65 -11.81 -10.77
CA PHE A 472 17.88 -13.05 -10.93
C PHE A 472 18.16 -14.01 -9.76
N HIS A 473 19.45 -14.23 -9.49
CA HIS A 473 19.92 -15.18 -8.47
C HIS A 473 20.46 -14.49 -7.22
N GLY A 474 20.40 -15.22 -6.10
CA GLY A 474 20.88 -14.77 -4.78
C GLY A 474 19.71 -14.36 -3.89
N SER A 475 19.33 -15.24 -2.95
CA SER A 475 18.16 -15.05 -2.10
C SER A 475 18.24 -13.82 -1.18
N SER A 476 19.44 -13.26 -0.98
CA SER A 476 19.64 -11.97 -0.29
C SER A 476 19.03 -10.79 -1.03
N HIS A 477 18.86 -10.85 -2.35
CA HIS A 477 18.26 -9.77 -3.14
C HIS A 477 16.73 -9.83 -3.18
N PHE A 478 16.14 -10.97 -2.82
CA PHE A 478 14.73 -11.25 -3.04
C PHE A 478 13.84 -10.39 -2.15
N VAL A 479 12.66 -10.05 -2.67
CA VAL A 479 11.67 -9.25 -1.94
C VAL A 479 11.04 -10.10 -0.85
N ASN A 480 10.95 -9.58 0.36
CA ASN A 480 10.20 -10.25 1.42
C ASN A 480 8.70 -10.15 1.15
N ILE A 481 8.03 -11.30 1.17
CA ILE A 481 6.59 -11.44 1.07
C ILE A 481 6.03 -11.84 2.44
N LYS A 482 5.00 -11.14 2.90
CA LYS A 482 4.41 -11.31 4.22
C LYS A 482 3.01 -11.86 4.11
N PHE A 483 2.82 -13.10 4.58
CA PHE A 483 1.51 -13.74 4.63
C PHE A 483 0.65 -13.03 5.67
N THR A 484 -0.29 -12.22 5.18
CA THR A 484 -1.14 -11.34 5.98
C THR A 484 -2.58 -11.87 5.88
N PRO A 485 -3.31 -12.07 6.98
CA PRO A 485 -4.63 -12.70 6.92
C PRO A 485 -5.64 -11.90 6.07
N ALA A 486 -5.58 -10.58 6.13
CA ALA A 486 -6.44 -9.70 5.36
C ALA A 486 -5.84 -8.30 5.23
N ARG A 487 -6.37 -7.51 4.30
CA ARG A 487 -6.12 -6.07 4.25
C ARG A 487 -6.82 -5.38 5.42
N GLY A 488 -6.10 -4.50 6.12
CA GLY A 488 -6.65 -3.70 7.22
C GLY A 488 -7.90 -2.90 6.80
N LYS A 489 -8.91 -2.87 7.68
CA LYS A 489 -10.17 -2.14 7.51
C LYS A 489 -10.39 -1.23 8.73
N GLY A 490 -10.89 -0.02 8.54
CA GLY A 490 -11.19 0.92 9.62
C GLY A 490 -10.79 2.36 9.34
N MET A 491 -11.03 3.26 10.30
CA MET A 491 -10.67 4.67 10.23
C MET A 491 -9.14 4.91 10.38
N PHE A 492 -8.68 6.14 10.13
CA PHE A 492 -7.29 6.55 10.35
C PHE A 492 -6.79 6.17 11.75
N GLY A 493 -5.59 5.58 11.82
CA GLY A 493 -4.97 5.13 13.07
C GLY A 493 -5.71 3.98 13.75
N GLN A 494 -6.82 3.51 13.16
CA GLN A 494 -7.66 2.42 13.67
C GLN A 494 -7.71 1.24 12.71
N ALA A 495 -7.46 1.43 11.41
CA ALA A 495 -7.25 0.33 10.47
C ALA A 495 -5.99 -0.43 10.91
N PRO A 496 -6.12 -1.66 11.42
CA PRO A 496 -4.97 -2.39 11.90
C PRO A 496 -4.13 -2.83 10.71
N ASP A 497 -2.82 -2.58 10.75
CA ASP A 497 -1.88 -3.30 9.90
C ASP A 497 -1.76 -4.71 10.48
N LEU A 498 -2.24 -5.69 9.72
CA LEU A 498 -2.31 -7.09 10.13
C LEU A 498 -1.04 -7.88 9.79
N SER A 499 -0.02 -7.24 9.20
CA SER A 499 1.27 -7.90 9.00
C SER A 499 1.97 -8.13 10.33
N ALA A 500 2.29 -9.40 10.62
CA ALA A 500 2.76 -9.80 11.94
C ALA A 500 4.18 -9.31 12.27
N TRP A 501 5.03 -9.19 11.25
CA TRP A 501 6.44 -8.82 11.33
C TRP A 501 6.80 -7.86 10.20
N LYS A 502 7.72 -6.91 10.44
CA LYS A 502 8.02 -5.85 9.47
C LYS A 502 9.51 -5.53 9.42
N ASN A 503 9.93 -5.05 8.26
CA ASN A 503 11.26 -4.49 8.05
C ASN A 503 12.37 -5.44 8.50
N SER A 504 12.29 -6.69 8.01
CA SER A 504 13.24 -7.75 8.39
C SER A 504 14.66 -7.52 7.87
N THR A 505 14.83 -6.69 6.83
CA THR A 505 16.14 -6.32 6.27
C THR A 505 16.62 -4.93 6.71
N PHE A 506 15.91 -4.25 7.61
CA PHE A 506 16.23 -2.89 8.06
C PHE A 506 16.19 -1.78 6.98
N ASN A 507 15.70 -2.08 5.77
CA ASN A 507 15.72 -1.17 4.62
C ASN A 507 14.57 -0.13 4.59
N ASP A 508 13.53 -0.29 5.42
CA ASP A 508 12.58 0.80 5.69
C ASP A 508 13.18 1.69 6.78
N THR A 509 13.63 2.89 6.41
CA THR A 509 14.43 3.77 7.27
C THR A 509 13.72 5.09 7.56
N LEU A 510 14.08 5.74 8.67
CA LEU A 510 13.63 7.10 8.98
C LEU A 510 14.73 7.90 9.66
N GLU A 511 14.69 9.22 9.52
CA GLU A 511 15.61 10.12 10.21
C GLU A 511 15.32 10.16 11.71
N ASN A 512 16.30 9.79 12.52
CA ASN A 512 16.19 9.71 13.97
C ASN A 512 15.77 11.07 14.57
N ALA A 513 16.29 12.18 14.03
CA ALA A 513 16.00 13.54 14.49
C ALA A 513 14.57 14.02 14.17
N LYS A 514 13.88 13.40 13.19
CA LYS A 514 12.49 13.75 12.83
C LYS A 514 11.45 13.07 13.72
N GLN A 515 11.88 12.25 14.67
CA GLN A 515 10.98 11.59 15.61
C GLN A 515 10.52 12.52 16.73
N PRO A 516 9.37 12.23 17.38
CA PRO A 516 9.02 12.87 18.65
C PRO A 516 10.16 12.72 19.67
N PRO A 517 10.49 13.75 20.49
CA PRO A 517 11.64 13.73 21.40
C PRO A 517 11.72 12.50 22.32
N ALA A 518 10.58 11.96 22.74
CA ALA A 518 10.51 10.75 23.57
C ALA A 518 10.88 9.44 22.85
N ARG A 519 10.94 9.44 21.51
CA ARG A 519 11.26 8.27 20.68
C ARG A 519 12.64 8.35 20.02
N VAL A 520 13.35 9.46 20.15
CA VAL A 520 14.71 9.63 19.60
C VAL A 520 15.67 8.65 20.27
N TRP A 521 16.45 7.93 19.45
CA TRP A 521 17.48 7.01 19.93
C TRP A 521 18.73 7.82 20.28
N LYS A 522 18.84 8.24 21.54
CA LYS A 522 19.81 9.26 21.98
C LYS A 522 21.29 8.86 21.80
N GLU A 523 21.59 7.57 21.93
CA GLU A 523 22.97 7.04 21.84
C GLU A 523 23.29 6.44 20.46
N TRP A 524 22.36 6.57 19.50
CA TRP A 524 22.51 6.04 18.15
C TRP A 524 23.40 6.95 17.29
N LYS A 525 24.34 6.35 16.54
CA LYS A 525 25.43 7.09 15.88
C LYS A 525 25.11 7.55 14.46
N SER A 526 24.24 6.85 13.72
CA SER A 526 23.85 7.24 12.37
C SER A 526 22.61 8.15 12.36
N PRO A 527 22.43 9.01 11.33
CA PRO A 527 21.22 9.84 11.22
C PRO A 527 19.95 9.02 10.97
N LEU A 528 20.08 7.84 10.35
CA LEU A 528 18.99 6.93 10.05
C LEU A 528 18.87 5.83 11.11
N ILE A 529 17.62 5.45 11.40
CA ILE A 529 17.26 4.25 12.17
C ILE A 529 16.30 3.37 11.35
N PRO A 530 16.24 2.06 11.62
CA PRO A 530 15.25 1.19 10.99
C PRO A 530 13.85 1.45 11.58
N LYS A 531 12.88 1.70 10.70
CA LYS A 531 11.48 1.91 11.08
C LYS A 531 10.87 0.63 11.65
N PHE A 532 9.86 0.77 12.51
CA PHE A 532 9.17 -0.31 13.25
C PHE A 532 9.99 -1.01 14.34
N TRP A 533 11.31 -0.84 14.34
CA TRP A 533 12.16 -1.29 15.42
C TRP A 533 12.18 -0.27 16.57
N GLY A 534 12.36 -0.77 17.78
CA GLY A 534 12.56 0.01 19.00
C GLY A 534 13.86 -0.36 19.68
N THR A 535 14.29 0.45 20.62
CA THR A 535 15.48 0.19 21.42
C THR A 535 15.30 0.58 22.88
N ASN A 536 16.11 -0.04 23.75
CA ASN A 536 16.36 0.41 25.11
C ASN A 536 17.85 0.75 25.28
N LYS A 537 18.23 2.00 25.04
CA LYS A 537 19.62 2.51 25.13
C LYS A 537 20.62 1.77 24.23
N ALA A 538 20.25 1.46 22.98
CA ALA A 538 21.22 0.93 22.03
C ALA A 538 22.27 1.98 21.65
N VAL A 539 23.52 1.54 21.58
CA VAL A 539 24.62 2.22 20.91
C VAL A 539 24.93 1.41 19.65
N GLY A 540 24.87 2.04 18.50
CA GLY A 540 25.05 1.37 17.22
C GLY A 540 24.82 2.31 16.04
N SER A 541 24.79 1.75 14.85
CA SER A 541 24.50 2.50 13.62
C SER A 541 23.79 1.63 12.59
N LEU A 542 22.98 2.28 11.75
CA LEU A 542 22.49 1.69 10.52
C LEU A 542 23.55 1.93 9.44
N LYS A 543 24.07 0.85 8.87
CA LYS A 543 25.17 0.86 7.90
C LYS A 543 24.65 0.46 6.53
N LEU A 544 25.17 1.09 5.49
CA LEU A 544 24.91 0.70 4.10
C LEU A 544 25.84 -0.45 3.71
N LYS A 545 25.34 -1.46 3.00
CA LYS A 545 26.17 -2.52 2.43
C LYS A 545 27.04 -1.95 1.33
N GLU A 546 28.26 -2.45 1.23
CA GLU A 546 29.22 -2.03 0.23
C GLU A 546 28.64 -2.23 -1.19
N GLY A 547 28.76 -1.19 -2.03
CA GLY A 547 28.26 -1.22 -3.41
C GLY A 547 26.74 -1.13 -3.56
N SER A 548 25.97 -0.97 -2.48
CA SER A 548 24.52 -0.77 -2.55
C SER A 548 24.12 0.69 -2.35
N PRO A 549 23.11 1.21 -3.09
CA PRO A 549 22.58 2.55 -2.85
C PRO A 549 21.57 2.63 -1.70
N ASP A 550 20.93 1.51 -1.32
CA ASP A 550 19.78 1.51 -0.39
C ASP A 550 19.57 0.20 0.39
N ASP A 551 20.58 -0.68 0.47
CA ASP A 551 20.55 -1.92 1.26
C ASP A 551 21.39 -1.76 2.53
N TYR A 552 20.74 -1.82 3.68
CA TYR A 552 21.26 -1.52 5.00
C TYR A 552 21.36 -2.78 5.86
N TYR A 553 22.11 -2.67 6.95
CA TYR A 553 22.12 -3.60 8.07
C TYR A 553 22.35 -2.83 9.36
N VAL A 554 22.04 -3.44 10.50
CA VAL A 554 22.30 -2.81 11.80
C VAL A 554 23.61 -3.33 12.38
N GLU A 555 24.50 -2.41 12.80
CA GLU A 555 25.64 -2.69 13.67
C GLU A 555 25.31 -2.26 15.11
N LEU A 556 25.45 -3.18 16.06
CA LEU A 556 25.15 -2.96 17.48
C LEU A 556 26.42 -3.16 18.33
N GLU A 557 26.75 -2.14 19.10
CA GLU A 557 27.90 -2.14 20.02
C GLU A 557 27.46 -2.32 21.48
N LYS A 558 26.22 -1.91 21.78
CA LYS A 558 25.63 -2.01 23.10
C LYS A 558 24.12 -2.01 23.02
N GLY A 559 23.47 -2.72 23.94
CA GLY A 559 22.04 -2.58 24.19
C GLY A 559 21.21 -3.53 23.36
N ILE A 560 19.95 -3.15 23.11
CA ILE A 560 18.94 -4.06 22.59
C ILE A 560 18.15 -3.40 21.47
N LEU A 561 17.95 -4.14 20.38
CA LEU A 561 16.93 -3.86 19.38
C LEU A 561 15.72 -4.75 19.60
N THR A 562 14.54 -4.21 19.35
CA THR A 562 13.28 -4.86 19.69
C THR A 562 12.22 -4.64 18.64
N GLN A 563 11.36 -5.63 18.44
CA GLN A 563 10.16 -5.51 17.61
C GLN A 563 9.07 -6.49 18.10
N TRP A 564 7.81 -6.13 17.88
CA TRP A 564 6.66 -6.98 18.18
C TRP A 564 6.30 -7.87 16.99
N TYR A 565 6.16 -9.16 17.23
CA TYR A 565 5.42 -10.08 16.38
C TYR A 565 3.95 -10.11 16.80
N THR A 566 3.03 -9.81 15.88
CA THR A 566 1.62 -9.49 16.20
C THR A 566 0.58 -10.35 15.48
N ALA A 567 0.88 -11.64 15.28
CA ALA A 567 -0.09 -12.64 14.83
C ALA A 567 -0.66 -13.45 16.00
N ALA A 568 -1.79 -14.12 15.76
CA ALA A 568 -2.37 -15.07 16.70
C ALA A 568 -1.37 -16.20 17.06
N PRO A 569 -1.49 -16.82 18.25
CA PRO A 569 -0.67 -17.97 18.63
C PRO A 569 -0.65 -19.06 17.56
N SER A 570 0.54 -19.41 17.10
CA SER A 570 0.77 -20.40 16.04
C SER A 570 1.25 -21.77 16.56
N GLY A 571 1.44 -21.89 17.88
CA GLY A 571 2.06 -23.06 18.50
C GLY A 571 3.57 -22.92 18.62
N LYS A 572 4.28 -22.69 17.52
CA LYS A 572 5.73 -22.43 17.49
C LYS A 572 6.09 -21.29 16.55
N LEU A 573 7.16 -20.59 16.89
CA LEU A 573 7.80 -19.58 16.05
C LEU A 573 9.29 -19.86 15.93
N ARG A 574 9.83 -19.61 14.75
CA ARG A 574 11.25 -19.60 14.47
C ARG A 574 11.69 -18.20 14.10
N ILE A 575 12.79 -17.76 14.71
CA ILE A 575 13.46 -16.51 14.41
C ILE A 575 14.77 -16.87 13.71
N THR A 576 14.88 -16.53 12.43
CA THR A 576 16.13 -16.64 11.68
C THR A 576 16.76 -15.28 11.51
N LEU A 577 18.08 -15.20 11.50
CA LEU A 577 18.81 -13.97 11.24
C LEU A 577 20.19 -14.26 10.66
N SER A 578 20.76 -13.28 9.98
CA SER A 578 22.16 -13.25 9.60
C SER A 578 22.93 -12.35 10.55
N ALA A 579 24.07 -12.81 11.06
CA ALA A 579 24.96 -11.99 11.87
C ALA A 579 26.42 -12.10 11.44
N ARG A 580 27.21 -11.05 11.72
CA ARG A 580 28.66 -10.99 11.58
C ARG A 580 29.28 -10.11 12.66
N GLY A 581 30.58 -10.21 12.89
CA GLY A 581 31.34 -9.40 13.84
C GLY A 581 32.11 -10.24 14.84
N HIS A 582 32.54 -9.59 15.92
CA HIS A 582 33.41 -10.18 16.95
C HIS A 582 32.80 -9.94 18.33
N GLY A 583 32.31 -10.98 18.98
CA GLY A 583 31.71 -10.91 20.30
C GLY A 583 30.60 -11.93 20.54
N THR A 584 29.63 -11.53 21.37
CA THR A 584 28.51 -12.39 21.77
C THR A 584 27.23 -11.59 21.67
N PHE A 585 26.17 -12.22 21.16
CA PHE A 585 24.83 -11.65 21.14
C PHE A 585 23.80 -12.65 21.66
N GLY A 586 22.66 -12.14 22.11
CA GLY A 586 21.51 -12.92 22.53
C GLY A 586 20.29 -12.65 21.67
N VAL A 587 19.52 -13.71 21.41
CA VAL A 587 18.15 -13.62 20.90
C VAL A 587 17.21 -13.97 22.04
N TRP A 588 16.23 -13.11 22.31
CA TRP A 588 15.21 -13.34 23.32
C TRP A 588 13.82 -13.19 22.72
N ALA A 589 12.90 -14.06 23.13
CA ALA A 589 11.47 -13.95 22.87
C ALA A 589 10.70 -13.95 24.20
N GLY A 590 9.79 -12.99 24.36
CA GLY A 590 8.85 -12.94 25.48
C GLY A 590 7.42 -12.95 25.00
N ILE A 591 6.54 -13.67 25.70
CA ILE A 591 5.12 -13.76 25.36
C ILE A 591 4.33 -12.68 26.13
N TYR A 592 3.49 -11.94 25.42
CA TYR A 592 2.72 -10.82 25.99
C TYR A 592 1.25 -10.88 25.56
N LEU A 593 0.43 -10.21 26.35
CA LEU A 593 -1.00 -10.03 26.12
C LEU A 593 -1.30 -8.63 25.62
N ASN A 594 -2.42 -8.46 24.92
CA ASN A 594 -2.99 -7.16 24.60
C ASN A 594 -3.36 -6.42 25.90
N PRO A 595 -3.17 -5.10 25.97
CA PRO A 595 -3.51 -4.33 27.16
C PRO A 595 -5.03 -4.34 27.35
N PRO A 596 -5.52 -4.49 28.59
CA PRO A 596 -6.89 -4.14 28.92
C PRO A 596 -7.20 -2.69 28.51
N PRO A 597 -8.47 -2.33 28.28
CA PRO A 597 -8.87 -0.94 28.07
C PRO A 597 -8.29 -0.02 29.17
N ASN A 598 -7.60 1.05 28.79
CA ASN A 598 -6.94 2.03 29.65
C ASN A 598 -5.65 1.58 30.39
N ALA A 599 -5.15 0.36 30.17
CA ALA A 599 -3.86 -0.06 30.72
C ALA A 599 -2.67 0.58 29.99
N ARG A 600 -1.57 0.81 30.71
CA ARG A 600 -0.30 1.28 30.13
C ARG A 600 0.64 0.09 29.89
N GLY A 601 1.09 -0.07 28.65
CA GLY A 601 2.02 -1.13 28.25
C GLY A 601 1.36 -2.50 28.09
N TYR A 602 2.11 -3.46 27.58
CA TYR A 602 1.65 -4.83 27.34
C TYR A 602 1.99 -5.70 28.55
N PRO A 603 1.01 -6.34 29.22
CA PRO A 603 1.31 -7.27 30.30
C PRO A 603 1.99 -8.52 29.74
N GLN A 604 3.07 -8.94 30.41
CA GLN A 604 3.78 -10.16 30.05
C GLN A 604 2.99 -11.39 30.51
N TYR A 605 2.88 -12.40 29.65
CA TYR A 605 2.26 -13.67 30.00
C TYR A 605 3.13 -14.40 31.04
N LYS A 606 2.50 -15.04 32.03
CA LYS A 606 3.19 -15.72 33.12
C LYS A 606 2.66 -17.13 33.35
N VAL A 607 3.56 -18.05 33.66
CA VAL A 607 3.26 -19.42 34.12
C VAL A 607 3.86 -19.56 35.52
N ASP A 608 3.04 -19.95 36.50
CA ASP A 608 3.44 -20.06 37.92
C ASP A 608 4.13 -18.80 38.47
N GLY A 609 3.61 -17.62 38.10
CA GLY A 609 4.12 -16.32 38.51
C GLY A 609 5.39 -15.85 37.78
N LYS A 610 5.99 -16.67 36.92
CA LYS A 610 7.20 -16.35 36.15
C LYS A 610 6.87 -15.94 34.71
N PRO A 611 7.53 -14.91 34.16
CA PRO A 611 7.43 -14.56 32.74
C PRO A 611 7.66 -15.75 31.80
N LEU A 612 6.77 -15.95 30.83
CA LEU A 612 6.98 -16.93 29.77
C LEU A 612 7.94 -16.34 28.73
N THR A 613 9.19 -16.80 28.78
CA THR A 613 10.28 -16.30 27.95
C THR A 613 11.23 -17.41 27.54
N LYS A 614 11.92 -17.22 26.43
CA LYS A 614 13.03 -18.08 26.00
C LYS A 614 14.15 -17.23 25.41
N HIS A 615 15.39 -17.49 25.79
CA HIS A 615 16.54 -16.77 25.29
C HIS A 615 17.70 -17.72 24.98
N GLN A 616 18.57 -17.32 24.06
CA GLN A 616 19.78 -18.04 23.71
C GLN A 616 20.88 -17.04 23.34
N SER A 617 22.11 -17.32 23.78
CA SER A 617 23.31 -16.57 23.39
C SER A 617 24.10 -17.32 22.32
N TYR A 618 24.76 -16.56 21.46
CA TYR A 618 25.61 -17.04 20.37
C TYR A 618 26.90 -16.24 20.38
N ASP A 619 28.02 -16.95 20.30
CA ASP A 619 29.33 -16.35 20.04
C ASP A 619 29.53 -16.23 18.53
N ILE A 620 30.14 -15.12 18.11
CA ILE A 620 30.48 -14.87 16.72
C ILE A 620 31.85 -14.22 16.61
N ASP A 621 32.67 -14.76 15.72
CA ASP A 621 34.00 -14.26 15.41
C ASP A 621 34.23 -14.42 13.89
N SER A 622 33.56 -13.59 13.10
CA SER A 622 33.62 -13.65 11.65
C SER A 622 33.18 -12.35 10.99
N ASP A 623 33.97 -11.84 10.05
CA ASP A 623 33.58 -10.73 9.18
C ASP A 623 32.55 -11.12 8.11
N GLN A 624 32.33 -12.43 7.92
CA GLN A 624 31.37 -12.97 6.98
C GLN A 624 30.02 -13.18 7.64
N TRP A 625 28.94 -12.95 6.88
CA TRP A 625 27.59 -13.23 7.35
C TRP A 625 27.40 -14.72 7.63
N LYS A 626 26.86 -15.04 8.81
CA LYS A 626 26.52 -16.40 9.24
C LYS A 626 25.03 -16.48 9.61
N PRO A 627 24.33 -17.53 9.19
CA PRO A 627 22.93 -17.72 9.56
C PRO A 627 22.82 -18.26 11.00
N PHE A 628 21.81 -17.79 11.72
CA PHE A 628 21.44 -18.26 13.05
C PHE A 628 19.93 -18.52 13.11
N SER A 629 19.53 -19.44 13.97
CA SER A 629 18.13 -19.81 14.19
C SER A 629 17.84 -19.96 15.68
N PHE A 630 16.67 -19.47 16.09
CA PHE A 630 16.17 -19.50 17.45
C PHE A 630 14.67 -19.86 17.46
N ASP A 631 14.32 -20.95 18.14
CA ASP A 631 12.93 -21.42 18.23
C ASP A 631 12.30 -20.99 19.55
N CYS A 632 11.04 -20.58 19.54
CA CYS A 632 10.24 -20.38 20.76
C CYS A 632 8.83 -20.96 20.65
N ASP A 633 8.31 -21.47 21.76
CA ASP A 633 6.91 -21.90 21.85
C ASP A 633 5.99 -20.68 21.91
N TYR A 634 4.96 -20.66 21.07
CA TYR A 634 3.95 -19.62 21.01
C TYR A 634 2.53 -20.21 20.98
N LYS A 635 2.21 -20.98 22.02
CA LYS A 635 0.90 -21.65 22.20
C LYS A 635 -0.16 -20.75 22.87
N VAL A 636 0.28 -19.66 23.50
CA VAL A 636 -0.54 -18.76 24.33
C VAL A 636 -0.11 -17.30 24.13
N GLY A 637 -0.94 -16.36 24.59
CA GLY A 637 -0.67 -14.92 24.49
C GLY A 637 -1.32 -14.28 23.27
N ASP A 638 -1.01 -13.01 23.02
CA ASP A 638 -1.51 -12.25 21.88
C ASP A 638 -0.40 -11.75 20.95
N ARG A 639 0.84 -11.76 21.42
CA ARG A 639 2.02 -11.25 20.69
C ARG A 639 3.31 -11.75 21.31
N VAL A 640 4.37 -11.72 20.52
CA VAL A 640 5.74 -12.04 20.97
C VAL A 640 6.60 -10.79 20.83
N TYR A 641 7.35 -10.46 21.89
CA TYR A 641 8.35 -9.41 21.83
C TYR A 641 9.71 -10.04 21.54
N VAL A 642 10.31 -9.68 20.42
CA VAL A 642 11.60 -10.19 19.95
C VAL A 642 12.68 -9.18 20.26
N TYR A 643 13.80 -9.66 20.81
CA TYR A 643 14.95 -8.86 21.19
C TYR A 643 16.22 -9.40 20.53
N LEU A 644 17.01 -8.50 19.95
CA LEU A 644 18.39 -8.74 19.57
C LEU A 644 19.27 -7.95 20.54
N MET A 645 20.01 -8.66 21.37
CA MET A 645 20.80 -8.09 22.44
C MET A 645 22.28 -8.25 22.12
N GLN A 646 23.00 -7.15 21.96
CA GLN A 646 24.45 -7.22 22.03
C GLN A 646 24.84 -7.49 23.49
N GLN A 647 25.76 -8.45 23.71
CA GLN A 647 26.25 -8.81 25.04
C GLN A 647 27.74 -8.47 25.21
N LYS A 648 28.55 -8.75 24.17
CA LYS A 648 29.98 -8.43 24.14
C LYS A 648 30.41 -8.06 22.71
N GLY A 649 31.37 -7.15 22.60
CA GLY A 649 31.99 -6.77 21.32
C GLY A 649 31.03 -6.01 20.38
N THR A 650 31.23 -6.15 19.07
CA THR A 650 30.39 -5.49 18.06
C THR A 650 29.81 -6.55 17.14
N VAL A 651 28.49 -6.54 17.00
CA VAL A 651 27.76 -7.52 16.18
C VAL A 651 26.83 -6.79 15.22
N SER A 652 26.88 -7.18 13.95
CA SER A 652 25.97 -6.73 12.92
C SER A 652 24.87 -7.76 12.67
N PHE A 653 23.67 -7.29 12.39
CA PHE A 653 22.47 -8.08 12.12
C PHE A 653 21.82 -7.68 10.80
N ASP A 654 21.31 -8.67 10.09
CA ASP A 654 20.47 -8.51 8.89
C ASP A 654 19.50 -9.70 8.76
N ASP A 655 18.53 -9.61 7.85
CA ASP A 655 17.59 -10.68 7.49
C ASP A 655 16.88 -11.31 8.71
N VAL A 656 16.46 -10.49 9.66
CA VAL A 656 15.82 -10.95 10.90
C VAL A 656 14.35 -11.25 10.62
N VAL A 657 14.06 -12.53 10.41
CA VAL A 657 12.74 -13.03 10.02
C VAL A 657 12.13 -13.83 11.17
N VAL A 658 10.86 -13.58 11.47
CA VAL A 658 10.06 -14.39 12.39
C VAL A 658 9.01 -15.12 11.57
N SER A 659 8.89 -16.44 11.74
CA SER A 659 7.91 -17.23 10.99
C SER A 659 7.31 -18.36 11.84
N PRO A 660 5.99 -18.59 11.72
CA PRO A 660 5.38 -19.82 12.19
C PRO A 660 5.93 -21.03 11.45
N TYR A 661 5.98 -22.16 12.16
CA TYR A 661 6.27 -23.46 11.56
C TYR A 661 5.52 -24.56 12.30
N SER A 662 5.28 -25.68 11.61
CA SER A 662 4.78 -26.92 12.21
C SER A 662 5.90 -27.95 12.31
N ASP A 663 5.85 -28.82 13.32
CA ASP A 663 6.64 -30.06 13.27
C ASP A 663 6.13 -30.88 12.08
N LYS A 664 7.06 -31.43 11.29
CA LYS A 664 6.75 -32.21 10.08
C LYS A 664 5.94 -33.46 10.37
#